data_AF-A0A1M6Z5Y3-F1
#
_entry.id   AF-A0A1M6Z5Y3-F1
#
_cell.length_a   1.000
_cell.length_b   1.000
_cell.length_c   1.000
_cell.angle_alpha   90.00
_cell.angle_beta   90.00
_cell.angle_gamma   90.00
#
_symmetry.space_group_name_H-M   'P 1'
#
loop_
_entity.id
_entity.type
_entity.pdbx_description
1 polymer ?
#
loop_
_entity_poly.entity_id
_entity_poly.type
_entity_poly.pdbx_seq_one_letter_code
_entity_poly.pdbx_strand_id
1 'polypeptide(L)'
;MAGERLAQQYIFMVPEQGVTGDWVQIWLDGAYHQFTAFSGGTLTGVPAYGIFNANYQQTGGRDGVISDAMRVVQERITSLSLPYTVREHRSPAGGVFGNMLLGFIIEATLYDLRYDFQPCLQLRPGLFSVSAPIGTIRPVFVDQDVTPAGIFGSATGAITLTARNGNNGVYTYTWADGPTTASRSNLRAGRYTCVVADSSGVSLSVTILVRQDDQLEVVVDRYENDVTLRVSGGRAPYTFLWDNGTTEATRPDLEPGTYTCRITDSVGATDEVSVTISEFQFYFSLNPIVLPMDAGPEYREDPGGKPNLSFCCEVYIEPEYMSGNFVRIGEPIEQPADRHGRTRFEVQTLLDTYLQEHLPELGQRDISRADSLFKRFYLLSWERYGEPAEDGPQQLQQTNYVVLGGLDFFEYPSRTWFNTYQAAVKPFLTWQPNDRNCHPEQPEYLYFMADSFALAAFSVRVRVSCTDGSSEEFIAGTYPGPRRYEVFCLPVGFEALVLRRFDSPTRRVLSWSVQVVDDNGVPQSEERRYRLDYRYFPQKRYFLYTNSLGGVNTLACTGEATGTLTPVQEEAQRGPNPGHDPQLGDAVVLDRSGTMVLNVQVGALTRGELLGLQDFVLSRRVTMVRDGFYWPGKVKPKAFEAFNDGDTTRSYAFDFELPRQRVFTPRLPVATSANTRPVAAGEGGQL
;
A
#
# COMPACT_ATOMS: atom_id res chain seq x y z
N MET A 1 -44.15 -34.75 -3.61
CA MET A 1 -45.17 -35.15 -4.59
C MET A 1 -46.47 -35.38 -3.83
N ALA A 2 -47.24 -34.31 -3.59
CA ALA A 2 -48.57 -34.38 -2.99
C ALA A 2 -49.49 -33.73 -4.02
N GLY A 3 -50.24 -34.54 -4.76
CA GLY A 3 -51.09 -34.05 -5.85
C GLY A 3 -51.29 -35.01 -7.01
N GLU A 4 -50.60 -36.16 -7.03
CA GLU A 4 -50.87 -37.17 -8.06
C GLU A 4 -52.23 -37.83 -7.78
N ARG A 5 -53.12 -37.78 -8.77
CA ARG A 5 -54.35 -38.58 -8.80
C ARG A 5 -54.37 -39.35 -10.11
N LEU A 6 -54.22 -40.66 -9.99
CA LEU A 6 -54.20 -41.60 -11.10
C LEU A 6 -55.60 -41.68 -11.74
N ALA A 7 -55.65 -42.06 -13.03
CA ALA A 7 -56.91 -42.20 -13.75
C ALA A 7 -57.84 -43.18 -13.00
N GLN A 8 -59.09 -42.78 -12.74
CA GLN A 8 -60.08 -43.62 -12.07
C GLN A 8 -61.38 -43.70 -12.86
N GLN A 9 -61.97 -44.90 -12.92
CA GLN A 9 -63.27 -45.16 -13.52
C GLN A 9 -64.16 -45.93 -12.54
N TYR A 10 -65.36 -45.40 -12.32
CA TYR A 10 -66.36 -46.01 -11.44
C TYR A 10 -67.35 -46.80 -12.27
N ILE A 11 -67.63 -48.02 -11.83
CA ILE A 11 -68.59 -48.94 -12.44
C ILE A 11 -69.59 -49.33 -11.38
N PHE A 12 -70.87 -49.06 -11.61
CA PHE A 12 -71.95 -49.29 -10.65
C PHE A 12 -73.11 -50.05 -11.28
N MET A 13 -73.83 -50.83 -10.47
CA MET A 13 -74.99 -51.59 -10.93
C MET A 13 -76.25 -50.72 -10.97
N VAL A 14 -77.07 -50.87 -12.02
CA VAL A 14 -78.32 -50.13 -12.20
C VAL A 14 -79.52 -50.97 -11.72
N PRO A 15 -80.48 -50.42 -10.94
CA PRO A 15 -81.64 -51.18 -10.47
C PRO A 15 -82.61 -51.57 -11.59
N GLU A 16 -83.07 -52.82 -11.59
CA GLU A 16 -83.94 -53.45 -12.60
C GLU A 16 -85.35 -52.81 -12.69
N GLN A 17 -85.58 -51.99 -13.72
CA GLN A 17 -86.90 -51.78 -14.32
C GLN A 17 -86.72 -51.66 -15.85
N GLY A 18 -87.00 -52.73 -16.60
CA GLY A 18 -87.12 -52.71 -18.06
C GLY A 18 -85.81 -52.77 -18.88
N VAL A 19 -84.74 -53.34 -18.34
CA VAL A 19 -83.40 -53.35 -18.94
C VAL A 19 -83.18 -54.64 -19.77
N THR A 20 -82.75 -54.53 -21.04
CA THR A 20 -82.48 -55.67 -21.96
C THR A 20 -81.00 -55.80 -22.36
N GLY A 21 -80.10 -55.08 -21.69
CA GLY A 21 -78.67 -55.09 -22.01
C GLY A 21 -77.86 -56.06 -21.14
N ASP A 22 -77.29 -57.07 -21.78
CA ASP A 22 -76.49 -58.13 -21.13
C ASP A 22 -74.97 -57.87 -21.16
N TRP A 23 -74.47 -56.65 -21.41
CA TRP A 23 -73.01 -56.41 -21.45
C TRP A 23 -72.59 -55.00 -21.03
N VAL A 24 -71.33 -54.85 -20.61
CA VAL A 24 -70.64 -53.57 -20.30
C VAL A 24 -69.31 -53.51 -21.04
N GLN A 25 -68.94 -52.33 -21.53
CA GLN A 25 -67.68 -52.10 -22.23
C GLN A 25 -66.80 -51.13 -21.44
N ILE A 26 -65.54 -51.50 -21.23
CA ILE A 26 -64.58 -50.76 -20.42
C ILE A 26 -63.35 -50.48 -21.29
N TRP A 27 -62.93 -49.22 -21.35
CA TRP A 27 -61.67 -48.84 -22.00
C TRP A 27 -60.49 -49.20 -21.10
N LEU A 28 -59.56 -50.00 -21.57
CA LEU A 28 -58.31 -50.33 -20.88
C LEU A 28 -57.17 -50.30 -21.90
N ASP A 29 -56.19 -49.44 -21.67
CA ASP A 29 -54.95 -49.31 -22.45
C ASP A 29 -55.15 -49.31 -23.97
N GLY A 30 -55.84 -48.30 -24.50
CA GLY A 30 -55.98 -48.10 -25.94
C GLY A 30 -57.05 -48.94 -26.64
N ALA A 31 -57.75 -49.83 -25.94
CA ALA A 31 -58.81 -50.65 -26.51
C ALA A 31 -60.03 -50.79 -25.60
N TYR A 32 -61.21 -50.97 -26.22
CA TYR A 32 -62.42 -51.31 -25.49
C TYR A 32 -62.54 -52.82 -25.27
N HIS A 33 -62.76 -53.22 -24.02
CA HIS A 33 -62.99 -54.62 -23.62
C HIS A 33 -64.44 -54.79 -23.22
N GLN A 34 -65.14 -55.73 -23.86
CA GLN A 34 -66.54 -56.02 -23.59
C GLN A 34 -66.67 -57.21 -22.62
N PHE A 35 -67.51 -57.03 -21.61
CA PHE A 35 -67.85 -58.02 -20.59
C PHE A 35 -69.34 -58.30 -20.67
N THR A 36 -69.73 -59.56 -20.89
CA THR A 36 -71.13 -59.94 -21.19
C THR A 36 -71.67 -60.86 -20.09
N ALA A 37 -72.85 -60.58 -19.55
CA ALA A 37 -73.59 -61.44 -18.65
C ALA A 37 -74.20 -62.65 -19.40
N PHE A 38 -74.02 -63.86 -18.88
CA PHE A 38 -74.61 -65.09 -19.46
C PHE A 38 -75.54 -65.79 -18.46
N SER A 39 -76.69 -66.28 -18.94
CA SER A 39 -77.62 -67.14 -18.20
C SER A 39 -77.63 -68.56 -18.79
N GLY A 40 -76.89 -69.47 -18.16
CA GLY A 40 -77.01 -70.93 -18.38
C GLY A 40 -76.32 -71.50 -19.63
N GLY A 41 -75.29 -72.34 -19.41
CA GLY A 41 -74.67 -73.20 -20.42
C GLY A 41 -73.14 -73.26 -20.34
N THR A 42 -72.56 -74.46 -20.55
CA THR A 42 -71.11 -74.69 -20.58
C THR A 42 -70.49 -74.04 -21.83
N LEU A 43 -69.43 -73.23 -21.65
CA LEU A 43 -68.82 -72.44 -22.72
C LEU A 43 -67.78 -73.25 -23.51
N THR A 44 -68.04 -73.46 -24.81
CA THR A 44 -67.00 -73.72 -25.82
C THR A 44 -67.20 -72.76 -26.99
N GLY A 45 -66.20 -71.92 -27.29
CA GLY A 45 -66.11 -71.19 -28.56
C GLY A 45 -66.48 -69.69 -28.57
N VAL A 46 -66.71 -69.03 -27.43
CA VAL A 46 -66.86 -67.56 -27.38
C VAL A 46 -65.64 -66.94 -26.70
N PRO A 47 -64.87 -66.05 -27.34
CA PRO A 47 -63.94 -65.19 -26.63
C PRO A 47 -64.69 -63.92 -26.21
N ALA A 48 -65.30 -63.91 -25.03
CA ALA A 48 -65.77 -62.68 -24.41
C ALA A 48 -65.94 -62.92 -22.90
N TYR A 49 -65.31 -62.08 -22.10
CA TYR A 49 -65.22 -62.12 -20.65
C TYR A 49 -66.61 -62.19 -20.01
N GLY A 50 -67.08 -63.41 -19.75
CA GLY A 50 -68.43 -63.69 -19.31
C GLY A 50 -68.62 -63.40 -17.82
N ILE A 51 -69.53 -62.50 -17.48
CA ILE A 51 -70.03 -62.34 -16.10
C ILE A 51 -71.09 -63.44 -15.91
N PHE A 52 -70.87 -64.35 -14.98
CA PHE A 52 -71.79 -65.48 -14.79
C PHE A 52 -73.03 -65.02 -14.02
N ASN A 53 -74.21 -65.05 -14.64
CA ASN A 53 -75.48 -64.85 -13.95
C ASN A 53 -76.16 -66.21 -13.75
N ALA A 54 -75.62 -67.03 -12.84
CA ALA A 54 -76.42 -68.08 -12.25
C ALA A 54 -77.43 -67.40 -11.34
N ASN A 55 -78.73 -67.55 -11.68
CA ASN A 55 -79.91 -67.21 -10.90
C ASN A 55 -79.63 -66.22 -9.74
N TYR A 56 -80.10 -64.98 -9.82
CA TYR A 56 -79.96 -63.92 -8.79
C TYR A 56 -80.08 -64.40 -7.32
N GLN A 57 -80.80 -65.50 -7.08
CA GLN A 57 -80.95 -66.20 -5.80
C GLN A 57 -79.74 -67.05 -5.33
N GLN A 58 -78.89 -67.59 -6.22
CA GLN A 58 -77.73 -68.44 -5.89
C GLN A 58 -76.41 -67.68 -5.76
N THR A 59 -76.29 -66.50 -6.37
CA THR A 59 -75.09 -65.64 -6.33
C THR A 59 -75.05 -64.71 -5.11
N GLY A 60 -75.92 -64.89 -4.11
CA GLY A 60 -75.96 -64.00 -2.93
C GLY A 60 -76.54 -62.60 -3.22
N GLY A 61 -77.28 -62.44 -4.33
CA GLY A 61 -77.92 -61.18 -4.73
C GLY A 61 -76.97 -60.19 -5.40
N ARG A 62 -77.29 -58.90 -5.29
CA ARG A 62 -76.55 -57.77 -5.90
C ARG A 62 -75.04 -57.83 -5.66
N ASP A 63 -74.62 -58.10 -4.42
CA ASP A 63 -73.20 -58.03 -4.04
C ASP A 63 -72.35 -59.10 -4.71
N GLY A 64 -72.89 -60.30 -4.95
CA GLY A 64 -72.16 -61.35 -5.66
C GLY A 64 -72.00 -61.05 -7.15
N VAL A 65 -73.01 -60.44 -7.78
CA VAL A 65 -72.93 -60.00 -9.19
C VAL A 65 -71.86 -58.91 -9.37
N ILE A 66 -71.73 -57.97 -8.42
CA ILE A 66 -70.65 -56.96 -8.43
C ILE A 66 -69.29 -57.63 -8.23
N SER A 67 -69.21 -58.58 -7.29
CA SER A 67 -67.97 -59.29 -6.96
C SER A 67 -67.46 -60.14 -8.13
N ASP A 68 -68.35 -60.83 -8.84
CA ASP A 68 -68.00 -61.58 -10.05
C ASP A 68 -67.58 -60.68 -11.21
N ALA A 69 -68.28 -59.56 -11.43
CA ALA A 69 -67.87 -58.57 -12.43
C ALA A 69 -66.49 -58.00 -12.11
N MET A 70 -66.23 -57.65 -10.85
CA MET A 70 -64.95 -57.16 -10.37
C MET A 70 -63.83 -58.20 -10.59
N ARG A 71 -64.10 -59.48 -10.27
CA ARG A 71 -63.15 -60.59 -10.48
C ARG A 71 -62.79 -60.74 -11.95
N VAL A 72 -63.77 -60.77 -12.86
CA VAL A 72 -63.52 -60.96 -14.30
C VAL A 72 -62.75 -59.77 -14.89
N VAL A 73 -63.04 -58.55 -14.45
CA VAL A 73 -62.28 -57.35 -14.85
C VAL A 73 -60.83 -57.42 -14.32
N GLN A 74 -60.64 -57.85 -13.07
CA GLN A 74 -59.32 -58.02 -12.46
C GLN A 74 -58.51 -59.12 -13.18
N GLU A 75 -59.14 -60.24 -13.53
CA GLU A 75 -58.54 -61.32 -14.33
C GLU A 75 -58.11 -60.80 -15.71
N ARG A 76 -58.93 -59.97 -16.36
CA ARG A 76 -58.60 -59.36 -17.65
C ARG A 76 -57.40 -58.42 -17.54
N ILE A 77 -57.40 -57.51 -16.57
CA ILE A 77 -56.28 -56.60 -16.30
C ILE A 77 -54.99 -57.39 -16.05
N THR A 78 -55.06 -58.44 -15.23
CA THR A 78 -53.92 -59.30 -14.89
C THR A 78 -53.42 -60.10 -16.09
N SER A 79 -54.32 -60.66 -16.91
CA SER A 79 -53.96 -61.45 -18.11
C SER A 79 -53.21 -60.66 -19.18
N LEU A 80 -53.44 -59.35 -19.21
CA LEU A 80 -52.83 -58.42 -20.15
C LEU A 80 -51.66 -57.63 -19.51
N SER A 81 -51.34 -57.89 -18.25
CA SER A 81 -50.34 -57.14 -17.48
C SER A 81 -50.58 -55.61 -17.51
N LEU A 82 -51.84 -55.18 -17.50
CA LEU A 82 -52.16 -53.76 -17.56
C LEU A 82 -51.96 -53.08 -16.20
N PRO A 83 -51.49 -51.82 -16.16
CA PRO A 83 -51.20 -51.11 -14.93
C PRO A 83 -52.47 -50.51 -14.33
N TYR A 84 -53.42 -51.37 -13.94
CA TYR A 84 -54.65 -50.99 -13.25
C TYR A 84 -54.86 -51.87 -12.02
N THR A 85 -55.52 -51.31 -11.02
CA THR A 85 -56.01 -52.02 -9.83
C THR A 85 -57.52 -51.89 -9.77
N VAL A 86 -58.19 -52.93 -9.26
CA VAL A 86 -59.64 -52.91 -9.06
C VAL A 86 -59.93 -53.03 -7.57
N ARG A 87 -60.81 -52.17 -7.06
CA ARG A 87 -61.26 -52.19 -5.66
C ARG A 87 -62.74 -51.97 -5.52
N GLU A 88 -63.32 -52.50 -4.45
CA GLU A 88 -64.74 -52.33 -4.14
C GLU A 88 -65.10 -50.85 -3.91
N HIS A 89 -66.29 -50.47 -4.37
CA HIS A 89 -66.90 -49.17 -4.06
C HIS A 89 -68.12 -49.40 -3.16
N ARG A 90 -68.01 -49.03 -1.89
CA ARG A 90 -69.08 -49.17 -0.89
C ARG A 90 -69.64 -47.81 -0.48
N SER A 91 -70.92 -47.76 -0.12
CA SER A 91 -71.52 -46.57 0.49
C SER A 91 -70.95 -46.34 1.91
N PRO A 92 -70.92 -45.08 2.39
CA PRO A 92 -70.41 -44.77 3.72
C PRO A 92 -71.17 -45.53 4.82
N ALA A 93 -70.45 -46.08 5.81
CA ALA A 93 -70.98 -46.99 6.83
C ALA A 93 -72.07 -46.41 7.78
N GLY A 94 -72.45 -45.13 7.63
CA GLY A 94 -73.52 -44.47 8.38
C GLY A 94 -74.60 -43.81 7.50
N GLY A 95 -74.60 -44.04 6.19
CA GLY A 95 -75.60 -43.49 5.27
C GLY A 95 -76.90 -44.32 5.22
N VAL A 96 -77.91 -43.80 4.53
CA VAL A 96 -79.26 -44.42 4.36
C VAL A 96 -79.20 -45.86 3.84
N PHE A 97 -78.12 -46.25 3.17
CA PHE A 97 -77.92 -47.58 2.60
C PHE A 97 -76.98 -48.50 3.41
N GLY A 98 -76.43 -48.06 4.55
CA GLY A 98 -75.39 -48.82 5.29
C GLY A 98 -74.12 -49.05 4.45
N ASN A 99 -73.20 -49.94 4.87
CA ASN A 99 -71.96 -50.27 4.13
C ASN A 99 -72.21 -51.17 2.90
N MET A 100 -73.15 -50.79 2.05
CA MET A 100 -73.60 -51.55 0.87
C MET A 100 -72.58 -51.47 -0.26
N LEU A 101 -72.37 -52.58 -0.98
CA LEU A 101 -71.54 -52.60 -2.18
C LEU A 101 -72.31 -51.95 -3.35
N LEU A 102 -71.83 -50.79 -3.78
CA LEU A 102 -72.45 -50.01 -4.85
C LEU A 102 -71.91 -50.39 -6.23
N GLY A 103 -70.65 -50.81 -6.28
CA GLY A 103 -69.92 -51.11 -7.51
C GLY A 103 -68.44 -51.38 -7.24
N PHE A 104 -67.59 -51.08 -8.22
CA PHE A 104 -66.12 -51.15 -8.11
C PHE A 104 -65.44 -49.99 -8.86
N ILE A 105 -64.20 -49.70 -8.47
CA ILE A 105 -63.35 -48.67 -9.05
C ILE A 105 -62.18 -49.35 -9.73
N ILE A 106 -61.90 -48.95 -10.97
CA ILE A 106 -60.65 -49.26 -11.66
C ILE A 106 -59.76 -48.03 -11.58
N GLU A 107 -58.52 -48.21 -11.11
CA GLU A 107 -57.55 -47.14 -10.90
C GLU A 107 -56.22 -47.50 -11.55
N ALA A 108 -55.68 -46.62 -12.39
CA ALA A 108 -54.35 -46.82 -12.97
C ALA A 108 -53.30 -46.86 -11.85
N THR A 109 -52.22 -47.64 -12.01
CA THR A 109 -51.15 -47.77 -11.01
C THR A 109 -49.95 -46.88 -11.30
N LEU A 110 -49.94 -46.18 -12.44
CA LEU A 110 -48.90 -45.23 -12.83
C LEU A 110 -49.47 -44.14 -13.73
N TYR A 111 -48.81 -42.97 -13.74
CA TYR A 111 -49.22 -41.81 -14.54
C TYR A 111 -48.72 -41.94 -16.00
N ASP A 112 -49.64 -42.19 -16.94
CA ASP A 112 -49.43 -42.09 -18.39
C ASP A 112 -50.79 -41.85 -19.07
N LEU A 113 -50.84 -40.94 -20.05
CA LEU A 113 -52.06 -40.55 -20.76
C LEU A 113 -52.69 -41.71 -21.54
N ARG A 114 -51.92 -42.73 -21.89
CA ARG A 114 -52.44 -43.96 -22.54
C ARG A 114 -53.41 -44.73 -21.63
N TYR A 115 -53.32 -44.55 -20.32
CA TYR A 115 -54.17 -45.24 -19.36
C TYR A 115 -55.44 -44.48 -18.97
N ASP A 116 -55.64 -43.27 -19.51
CA ASP A 116 -56.85 -42.49 -19.31
C ASP A 116 -58.07 -43.20 -19.90
N PHE A 117 -59.15 -43.29 -19.12
CA PHE A 117 -60.39 -43.92 -19.54
C PHE A 117 -61.12 -43.06 -20.59
N GLN A 118 -61.54 -43.68 -21.69
CA GLN A 118 -62.36 -43.04 -22.72
C GLN A 118 -63.85 -43.24 -22.44
N PRO A 119 -64.73 -42.29 -22.84
CA PRO A 119 -66.18 -42.43 -22.68
C PRO A 119 -66.69 -43.69 -23.39
N CYS A 120 -67.59 -44.44 -22.74
CA CYS A 120 -68.22 -45.59 -23.36
C CYS A 120 -69.01 -45.17 -24.61
N LEU A 121 -68.72 -45.77 -25.78
CA LEU A 121 -69.29 -45.35 -27.07
C LEU A 121 -70.74 -45.79 -27.31
N GLN A 122 -71.31 -46.65 -26.46
CA GLN A 122 -72.72 -47.07 -26.57
C GLN A 122 -73.35 -47.28 -25.19
N LEU A 123 -74.04 -46.24 -24.69
CA LEU A 123 -74.86 -46.30 -23.48
C LEU A 123 -76.26 -46.86 -23.82
N ARG A 124 -76.41 -48.17 -24.02
CA ARG A 124 -77.72 -48.79 -23.77
C ARG A 124 -77.81 -49.08 -22.27
N PRO A 125 -78.97 -48.89 -21.61
CA PRO A 125 -79.11 -49.32 -20.22
C PRO A 125 -78.91 -50.84 -20.18
N GLY A 126 -77.85 -51.26 -19.50
CA GLY A 126 -77.54 -52.65 -19.16
C GLY A 126 -77.40 -52.79 -17.65
N LEU A 127 -77.05 -54.00 -17.17
CA LEU A 127 -76.92 -54.30 -15.74
C LEU A 127 -75.89 -53.42 -15.00
N PHE A 128 -74.88 -52.91 -15.71
CA PHE A 128 -73.87 -51.98 -15.18
C PHE A 128 -73.86 -50.67 -15.98
N SER A 129 -73.59 -49.56 -15.27
CA SER A 129 -73.32 -48.25 -15.84
C SER A 129 -71.93 -47.77 -15.43
N VAL A 130 -71.32 -46.99 -16.31
CA VAL A 130 -69.96 -46.44 -16.17
C VAL A 130 -70.12 -44.93 -15.95
N SER A 131 -69.53 -44.37 -14.89
CA SER A 131 -69.53 -42.92 -14.72
C SER A 131 -68.80 -42.22 -15.85
N ALA A 132 -68.99 -40.90 -16.00
CA ALA A 132 -68.00 -40.11 -16.73
C ALA A 132 -66.60 -40.39 -16.13
N PRO A 133 -65.55 -40.53 -16.98
CA PRO A 133 -64.20 -40.73 -16.50
C PRO A 133 -63.80 -39.55 -15.61
N ILE A 134 -63.22 -39.82 -14.44
CA ILE A 134 -62.67 -38.75 -13.62
C ILE A 134 -61.27 -38.46 -14.15
N GLY A 135 -61.07 -37.25 -14.68
CA GLY A 135 -59.83 -36.85 -15.35
C GLY A 135 -58.59 -37.02 -14.48
N THR A 136 -57.50 -37.42 -15.14
CA THR A 136 -56.17 -37.60 -14.55
C THR A 136 -55.58 -36.26 -14.14
N ILE A 137 -54.95 -36.20 -12.97
CA ILE A 137 -54.25 -35.01 -12.51
C ILE A 137 -52.78 -35.09 -12.97
N ARG A 138 -52.36 -34.15 -13.84
CA ARG A 138 -51.00 -34.10 -14.39
C ARG A 138 -50.05 -33.29 -13.49
N PRO A 139 -48.83 -33.76 -13.19
CA PRO A 139 -47.86 -32.99 -12.40
C PRO A 139 -47.33 -31.79 -13.20
N VAL A 140 -47.17 -30.66 -12.51
CA VAL A 140 -46.57 -29.44 -13.08
C VAL A 140 -45.04 -29.52 -12.98
N PHE A 141 -44.34 -29.22 -14.07
CA PHE A 141 -42.89 -29.00 -14.08
C PHE A 141 -42.58 -27.54 -14.41
N VAL A 142 -41.49 -27.01 -13.86
CA VAL A 142 -41.07 -25.62 -14.06
C VAL A 142 -39.60 -25.60 -14.45
N ASP A 143 -39.30 -25.06 -15.63
CA ASP A 143 -37.94 -24.68 -16.01
C ASP A 143 -37.67 -23.24 -15.56
N GLN A 144 -36.45 -22.98 -15.11
CA GLN A 144 -36.01 -21.69 -14.62
C GLN A 144 -34.85 -21.16 -15.48
N ASP A 145 -35.00 -19.93 -15.95
CA ASP A 145 -33.91 -19.13 -16.52
C ASP A 145 -33.67 -17.92 -15.62
N VAL A 146 -32.43 -17.76 -15.15
CA VAL A 146 -32.09 -16.81 -14.08
C VAL A 146 -30.90 -15.98 -14.50
N THR A 147 -31.11 -14.68 -14.64
CA THR A 147 -30.06 -13.69 -14.87
C THR A 147 -29.58 -13.16 -13.51
N PRO A 148 -28.29 -13.30 -13.15
CA PRO A 148 -27.73 -12.70 -11.95
C PRO A 148 -27.82 -11.17 -11.97
N ALA A 149 -27.82 -10.54 -10.78
CA ALA A 149 -27.66 -9.09 -10.68
C ALA A 149 -26.18 -8.73 -10.91
N GLY A 150 -25.89 -8.03 -12.01
CA GLY A 150 -24.52 -7.82 -12.50
C GLY A 150 -23.68 -6.78 -11.74
N ILE A 151 -24.26 -6.06 -10.79
CA ILE A 151 -23.54 -5.12 -9.91
C ILE A 151 -23.98 -5.41 -8.47
N PHE A 152 -23.03 -5.47 -7.54
CA PHE A 152 -23.31 -5.70 -6.12
C PHE A 152 -24.37 -4.71 -5.58
N GLY A 153 -25.43 -5.23 -4.97
CA GLY A 153 -26.54 -4.43 -4.43
C GLY A 153 -27.51 -3.86 -5.46
N SER A 154 -27.24 -4.01 -6.77
CA SER A 154 -28.13 -3.54 -7.83
C SER A 154 -29.36 -4.44 -8.01
N ALA A 155 -30.39 -3.88 -8.63
CA ALA A 155 -31.60 -4.58 -8.99
C ALA A 155 -31.61 -4.85 -10.51
N THR A 156 -30.64 -5.62 -11.00
CA THR A 156 -30.50 -5.94 -12.44
C THR A 156 -30.79 -7.40 -12.78
N GLY A 157 -31.04 -8.23 -11.76
CA GLY A 157 -31.36 -9.63 -11.94
C GLY A 157 -32.73 -9.86 -12.55
N ALA A 158 -32.92 -11.03 -13.14
CA ALA A 158 -34.19 -11.44 -13.74
C ALA A 158 -34.44 -12.94 -13.52
N ILE A 159 -35.71 -13.30 -13.46
CA ILE A 159 -36.16 -14.69 -13.42
C ILE A 159 -37.24 -14.86 -14.49
N THR A 160 -37.11 -15.88 -15.32
CA THR A 160 -38.16 -16.33 -16.23
C THR A 160 -38.49 -17.79 -15.91
N LEU A 161 -39.77 -18.03 -15.60
CA LEU A 161 -40.30 -19.37 -15.36
C LEU A 161 -41.09 -19.87 -16.57
N THR A 162 -40.85 -21.12 -16.94
CA THR A 162 -41.60 -21.82 -17.98
C THR A 162 -42.24 -23.06 -17.40
N ALA A 163 -43.55 -23.01 -17.15
CA ALA A 163 -44.33 -24.15 -16.66
C ALA A 163 -44.78 -25.08 -17.79
N ARG A 164 -44.76 -26.40 -17.55
CA ARG A 164 -45.20 -27.43 -18.50
C ARG A 164 -45.89 -28.62 -17.83
N ASN A 165 -46.49 -29.49 -18.66
CA ASN A 165 -47.14 -30.77 -18.35
C ASN A 165 -48.50 -30.74 -17.59
N GLY A 166 -48.85 -29.68 -16.87
CA GLY A 166 -50.13 -29.58 -16.12
C GLY A 166 -51.40 -29.65 -16.98
N ASN A 167 -52.56 -29.68 -16.32
CA ASN A 167 -53.86 -29.82 -16.97
C ASN A 167 -54.27 -28.56 -17.74
N ASN A 168 -54.60 -28.73 -19.02
CA ASN A 168 -55.07 -27.70 -19.96
C ASN A 168 -54.06 -26.59 -20.36
N GLY A 169 -52.80 -26.65 -19.92
CA GLY A 169 -51.74 -25.75 -20.38
C GLY A 169 -51.85 -24.28 -19.91
N VAL A 170 -52.78 -23.96 -19.00
CA VAL A 170 -52.91 -22.64 -18.38
C VAL A 170 -52.36 -22.70 -16.96
N TYR A 171 -51.39 -21.83 -16.66
CA TYR A 171 -50.70 -21.77 -15.37
C TYR A 171 -50.86 -20.40 -14.71
N THR A 172 -50.98 -20.41 -13.40
CA THR A 172 -50.98 -19.25 -12.52
C THR A 172 -49.69 -19.26 -11.70
N TYR A 173 -49.11 -18.08 -11.51
CA TYR A 173 -47.88 -17.89 -10.75
C TYR A 173 -48.23 -17.05 -9.53
N THR A 174 -47.76 -17.44 -8.36
CA THR A 174 -47.95 -16.68 -7.12
C THR A 174 -46.63 -16.63 -6.39
N TRP A 175 -45.99 -15.47 -6.45
CA TRP A 175 -44.75 -15.24 -5.74
C TRP A 175 -45.04 -14.89 -4.28
N ALA A 176 -44.18 -15.35 -3.37
CA ALA A 176 -44.33 -15.09 -1.94
C ALA A 176 -44.31 -13.58 -1.59
N ASP A 177 -43.72 -12.76 -2.46
CA ASP A 177 -43.66 -11.31 -2.35
C ASP A 177 -44.74 -10.56 -3.15
N GLY A 178 -45.72 -11.28 -3.73
CA GLY A 178 -46.96 -10.69 -4.28
C GLY A 178 -47.15 -10.70 -5.81
N PRO A 179 -46.13 -10.63 -6.68
CA PRO A 179 -46.33 -10.69 -8.13
C PRO A 179 -47.00 -11.98 -8.61
N THR A 180 -47.63 -11.92 -9.80
CA THR A 180 -48.33 -13.06 -10.42
C THR A 180 -47.87 -13.38 -11.84
N THR A 181 -46.75 -12.80 -12.29
CA THR A 181 -46.19 -13.01 -13.63
C THR A 181 -45.14 -14.13 -13.64
N ALA A 182 -45.00 -14.78 -14.79
CA ALA A 182 -43.98 -15.82 -15.01
C ALA A 182 -42.55 -15.25 -15.12
N SER A 183 -42.43 -14.08 -15.75
CA SER A 183 -41.18 -13.33 -15.88
C SER A 183 -41.15 -12.15 -14.93
N ARG A 184 -39.98 -11.93 -14.32
CA ARG A 184 -39.67 -10.85 -13.41
C ARG A 184 -38.30 -10.27 -13.75
N SER A 185 -38.21 -8.95 -13.79
CA SER A 185 -36.96 -8.20 -13.97
C SER A 185 -36.77 -7.23 -12.81
N ASN A 186 -35.63 -6.55 -12.78
CA ASN A 186 -35.24 -5.60 -11.75
C ASN A 186 -35.19 -6.23 -10.34
N LEU A 187 -34.65 -7.44 -10.24
CA LEU A 187 -34.51 -8.18 -8.99
C LEU A 187 -33.12 -7.96 -8.38
N ARG A 188 -33.06 -7.86 -7.05
CA ARG A 188 -31.82 -7.90 -6.29
C ARG A 188 -31.40 -9.35 -6.06
N ALA A 189 -30.15 -9.58 -5.66
CA ALA A 189 -29.76 -10.90 -5.19
C ALA A 189 -30.60 -11.33 -3.98
N GLY A 190 -31.00 -12.60 -3.96
CA GLY A 190 -31.90 -13.11 -2.95
C GLY A 190 -32.59 -14.40 -3.36
N ARG A 191 -33.33 -14.97 -2.41
CA ARG A 191 -34.16 -16.15 -2.64
C ARG A 191 -35.59 -15.73 -2.95
N TYR A 192 -36.10 -16.17 -4.10
CA TYR A 192 -37.46 -15.92 -4.54
C TYR A 192 -38.23 -17.23 -4.58
N THR A 193 -39.39 -17.28 -3.93
CA THR A 193 -40.25 -18.47 -3.92
C THR A 193 -41.51 -18.20 -4.71
N CYS A 194 -41.81 -19.07 -5.67
CA CYS A 194 -43.00 -19.02 -6.50
C CYS A 194 -43.78 -20.33 -6.36
N VAL A 195 -45.09 -20.21 -6.16
CA VAL A 195 -46.04 -21.30 -6.32
C VAL A 195 -46.63 -21.21 -7.71
N VAL A 196 -46.40 -22.24 -8.53
CA VAL A 196 -46.97 -22.36 -9.87
C VAL A 196 -48.11 -23.36 -9.81
N ALA A 197 -49.32 -22.95 -10.18
CA ALA A 197 -50.51 -23.80 -10.15
C ALA A 197 -51.20 -23.87 -11.51
N ASP A 198 -51.69 -25.05 -11.89
CA ASP A 198 -52.52 -25.21 -13.09
C ASP A 198 -54.00 -24.91 -12.82
N SER A 199 -54.79 -24.84 -13.89
CA SER A 199 -56.25 -24.58 -13.82
C SER A 199 -57.06 -25.63 -13.03
N SER A 200 -56.48 -26.81 -12.75
CA SER A 200 -57.11 -27.88 -11.98
C SER A 200 -56.74 -27.87 -10.49
N GLY A 201 -55.89 -26.91 -10.06
CA GLY A 201 -55.49 -26.73 -8.67
C GLY A 201 -54.21 -27.49 -8.27
N VAL A 202 -53.52 -28.14 -9.21
CA VAL A 202 -52.21 -28.75 -8.95
C VAL A 202 -51.18 -27.67 -8.82
N SER A 203 -50.38 -27.68 -7.76
CA SER A 203 -49.36 -26.67 -7.54
C SER A 203 -47.97 -27.27 -7.25
N LEU A 204 -46.93 -26.55 -7.68
CA LEU A 204 -45.53 -26.80 -7.38
C LEU A 204 -44.90 -25.52 -6.81
N SER A 205 -44.22 -25.63 -5.67
CA SER A 205 -43.44 -24.54 -5.09
C SER A 205 -41.98 -24.65 -5.53
N VAL A 206 -41.43 -23.57 -6.08
CA VAL A 206 -40.04 -23.47 -6.54
C VAL A 206 -39.35 -22.33 -5.80
N THR A 207 -38.15 -22.58 -5.27
CA THR A 207 -37.29 -21.56 -4.65
C THR A 207 -36.05 -21.34 -5.50
N ILE A 208 -35.83 -20.10 -5.92
CA ILE A 208 -34.83 -19.68 -6.91
C ILE A 208 -33.87 -18.71 -6.25
N LEU A 209 -32.57 -18.92 -6.45
CA LEU A 209 -31.52 -18.03 -5.96
C LEU A 209 -31.03 -17.12 -7.09
N VAL A 210 -31.31 -15.82 -7.00
CA VAL A 210 -30.65 -14.80 -7.82
C VAL A 210 -29.32 -14.47 -7.16
N ARG A 211 -28.21 -14.73 -7.86
CA ARG A 211 -26.85 -14.38 -7.42
C ARG A 211 -26.51 -12.94 -7.82
N GLN A 212 -25.44 -12.38 -7.25
CA GLN A 212 -24.84 -11.12 -7.67
C GLN A 212 -23.32 -11.26 -7.75
N ASP A 213 -22.68 -10.29 -8.40
CA ASP A 213 -21.23 -10.13 -8.42
C ASP A 213 -20.71 -9.72 -7.02
N ASP A 214 -19.44 -10.04 -6.73
CA ASP A 214 -18.80 -9.67 -5.47
C ASP A 214 -18.62 -8.15 -5.37
N GLN A 215 -18.64 -7.62 -4.15
CA GLN A 215 -18.43 -6.18 -3.92
C GLN A 215 -17.03 -5.78 -4.41
N LEU A 216 -16.96 -4.68 -5.15
CA LEU A 216 -15.68 -4.06 -5.53
C LEU A 216 -15.00 -3.55 -4.25
N GLU A 217 -13.79 -4.02 -3.99
CA GLU A 217 -12.99 -3.68 -2.81
C GLU A 217 -11.60 -3.21 -3.26
N VAL A 218 -11.13 -2.12 -2.67
CA VAL A 218 -9.82 -1.53 -2.96
C VAL A 218 -8.98 -1.47 -1.69
N VAL A 219 -7.83 -2.13 -1.73
CA VAL A 219 -6.79 -2.04 -0.69
C VAL A 219 -5.74 -1.04 -1.15
N VAL A 220 -5.46 -0.06 -0.29
CA VAL A 220 -4.39 0.92 -0.50
C VAL A 220 -3.12 0.41 0.17
N ASP A 221 -2.18 -0.08 -0.63
CA ASP A 221 -0.82 -0.37 -0.17
C ASP A 221 0.01 0.90 -0.29
N ARG A 222 0.58 1.34 0.84
CA ARG A 222 1.42 2.53 0.90
C ARG A 222 2.79 2.22 1.46
N TYR A 223 3.82 2.73 0.80
CA TYR A 223 5.18 2.77 1.32
C TYR A 223 5.73 4.17 1.14
N GLU A 224 5.88 4.92 2.23
CA GLU A 224 6.27 6.34 2.22
C GLU A 224 5.31 7.22 1.41
N ASN A 225 5.71 7.61 0.19
CA ASN A 225 4.99 8.40 -0.80
C ASN A 225 4.54 7.56 -2.02
N ASP A 226 4.91 6.28 -2.07
CA ASP A 226 4.46 5.35 -3.09
C ASP A 226 3.09 4.77 -2.70
N VAL A 227 2.16 4.83 -3.64
CA VAL A 227 0.80 4.32 -3.47
C VAL A 227 0.52 3.27 -4.54
N THR A 228 0.10 2.08 -4.12
CA THR A 228 -0.36 1.02 -5.00
C THR A 228 -1.77 0.61 -4.61
N LEU A 229 -2.70 0.70 -5.57
CA LEU A 229 -4.08 0.25 -5.38
C LEU A 229 -4.22 -1.20 -5.83
N ARG A 230 -4.59 -2.08 -4.90
CA ARG A 230 -4.97 -3.47 -5.20
C ARG A 230 -6.48 -3.61 -5.19
N VAL A 231 -7.04 -4.07 -6.30
CA VAL A 231 -8.48 -4.19 -6.50
C VAL A 231 -8.91 -5.67 -6.50
N SER A 232 -9.95 -6.00 -5.75
CA SER A 232 -10.61 -7.30 -5.73
C SER A 232 -12.14 -7.17 -5.82
N GLY A 233 -12.83 -8.25 -6.17
CA GLY A 233 -14.28 -8.22 -6.40
C GLY A 233 -14.68 -7.46 -7.67
N GLY A 234 -15.98 -7.22 -7.89
CA GLY A 234 -16.49 -6.63 -9.14
C GLY A 234 -16.12 -7.45 -10.38
N ARG A 235 -16.13 -6.80 -11.56
CA ARG A 235 -15.78 -7.45 -12.84
C ARG A 235 -14.67 -6.74 -13.61
N ALA A 236 -13.51 -7.38 -13.71
CA ALA A 236 -12.39 -6.92 -14.52
C ALA A 236 -12.75 -6.76 -16.03
N PRO A 237 -12.06 -5.86 -16.79
CA PRO A 237 -10.95 -4.99 -16.34
C PRO A 237 -11.41 -3.79 -15.50
N TYR A 238 -10.49 -3.25 -14.69
CA TYR A 238 -10.69 -2.05 -13.88
C TYR A 238 -10.05 -0.82 -14.52
N THR A 239 -10.69 0.33 -14.35
CA THR A 239 -10.15 1.64 -14.73
C THR A 239 -9.97 2.50 -13.50
N PHE A 240 -8.89 3.29 -13.49
CA PHE A 240 -8.53 4.20 -12.40
C PHE A 240 -8.63 5.62 -12.92
N LEU A 241 -9.18 6.53 -12.10
CA LEU A 241 -9.21 7.94 -12.38
C LEU A 241 -8.90 8.71 -11.11
N TRP A 242 -7.71 9.28 -11.04
CA TRP A 242 -7.31 10.16 -9.96
C TRP A 242 -7.86 11.58 -10.16
N ASP A 243 -7.98 12.32 -9.07
CA ASP A 243 -8.34 13.74 -9.02
C ASP A 243 -7.51 14.63 -9.96
N ASN A 244 -6.23 14.30 -10.14
CA ASN A 244 -5.33 14.98 -11.06
C ASN A 244 -5.39 14.46 -12.51
N GLY A 245 -6.32 13.56 -12.83
CA GLY A 245 -6.56 13.03 -14.17
C GLY A 245 -5.67 11.85 -14.57
N THR A 246 -4.77 11.38 -13.71
CA THR A 246 -3.95 10.18 -13.99
C THR A 246 -4.77 8.89 -13.89
N THR A 247 -4.30 7.82 -14.53
CA THR A 247 -5.03 6.53 -14.64
C THR A 247 -4.21 5.31 -14.20
N GLU A 248 -3.11 5.55 -13.49
CA GLU A 248 -2.17 4.52 -13.05
C GLU A 248 -2.61 3.91 -11.71
N ALA A 249 -2.52 2.59 -11.57
CA ALA A 249 -2.82 1.89 -10.32
C ALA A 249 -1.71 2.01 -9.27
N THR A 250 -0.46 2.18 -9.75
CA THR A 250 0.72 2.42 -8.93
C THR A 250 1.24 3.82 -9.24
N ARG A 251 1.34 4.64 -8.20
CA ARG A 251 1.82 6.02 -8.27
C ARG A 251 3.00 6.17 -7.31
N PRO A 252 4.24 6.18 -7.81
CA PRO A 252 5.40 6.44 -6.99
C PRO A 252 5.51 7.94 -6.68
N ASP A 253 6.25 8.24 -5.63
CA ASP A 253 6.77 9.57 -5.31
C ASP A 253 5.72 10.70 -5.24
N LEU A 254 4.54 10.42 -4.69
CA LEU A 254 3.51 11.44 -4.52
C LEU A 254 3.95 12.56 -3.57
N GLU A 255 3.68 13.81 -3.96
CA GLU A 255 3.92 14.97 -3.12
C GLU A 255 2.95 14.99 -1.91
N PRO A 256 3.26 15.74 -0.84
CA PRO A 256 2.31 15.93 0.25
C PRO A 256 1.00 16.53 -0.25
N GLY A 257 -0.11 15.89 0.12
CA GLY A 257 -1.42 16.22 -0.42
C GLY A 257 -2.43 15.13 -0.14
N THR A 258 -3.68 15.38 -0.52
CA THR A 258 -4.73 14.36 -0.51
C THR A 258 -5.10 14.06 -1.94
N TYR A 259 -5.00 12.79 -2.31
CA TYR A 259 -5.31 12.28 -3.64
C TYR A 259 -6.54 11.39 -3.54
N THR A 260 -7.53 11.63 -4.37
CA THR A 260 -8.69 10.73 -4.50
C THR A 260 -8.61 9.95 -5.81
N CYS A 261 -8.91 8.66 -5.75
CA CYS A 261 -9.01 7.80 -6.93
C CYS A 261 -10.40 7.19 -6.99
N ARG A 262 -11.05 7.33 -8.15
CA ARG A 262 -12.25 6.59 -8.48
C ARG A 262 -11.88 5.37 -9.31
N ILE A 263 -12.20 4.19 -8.79
CA ILE A 263 -12.01 2.91 -9.47
C ILE A 263 -13.35 2.51 -10.08
N THR A 264 -13.37 2.12 -11.35
CA THR A 264 -14.57 1.62 -12.04
C THR A 264 -14.29 0.26 -12.65
N ASP A 265 -15.20 -0.69 -12.49
CA ASP A 265 -15.11 -2.00 -13.13
C ASP A 265 -15.72 -1.99 -14.55
N SER A 266 -15.68 -3.12 -15.25
CA SER A 266 -16.17 -3.23 -16.63
C SER A 266 -17.69 -3.12 -16.81
N VAL A 267 -18.46 -3.23 -15.73
CA VAL A 267 -19.94 -3.17 -15.72
C VAL A 267 -20.47 -1.89 -15.06
N GLY A 268 -19.58 -1.02 -14.59
CA GLY A 268 -19.89 0.31 -14.05
C GLY A 268 -20.05 0.36 -12.53
N ALA A 269 -19.65 -0.69 -11.79
CA ALA A 269 -19.50 -0.60 -10.35
C ALA A 269 -18.32 0.32 -10.02
N THR A 270 -18.49 1.19 -9.01
CA THR A 270 -17.45 2.15 -8.62
C THR A 270 -17.16 2.11 -7.13
N ASP A 271 -15.89 2.30 -6.80
CA ASP A 271 -15.40 2.55 -5.45
C ASP A 271 -14.49 3.78 -5.47
N GLU A 272 -14.37 4.47 -4.32
CA GLU A 272 -13.56 5.68 -4.20
C GLU A 272 -12.65 5.57 -2.97
N VAL A 273 -11.36 5.79 -3.19
CA VAL A 273 -10.34 5.80 -2.14
C VAL A 273 -9.72 7.18 -2.02
N SER A 274 -9.43 7.58 -0.79
CA SER A 274 -8.70 8.81 -0.49
C SER A 274 -7.39 8.46 0.20
N VAL A 275 -6.29 8.98 -0.34
CA VAL A 275 -4.94 8.75 0.18
C VAL A 275 -4.31 10.10 0.54
N THR A 276 -4.00 10.29 1.81
CA THR A 276 -3.32 11.50 2.29
C THR A 276 -1.83 11.22 2.50
N ILE A 277 -0.99 11.91 1.74
CA ILE A 277 0.47 11.96 1.92
C ILE A 277 0.79 13.17 2.80
N SER A 278 1.29 12.90 4.00
CA SER A 278 1.71 13.93 4.94
C SER A 278 3.07 14.52 4.55
N GLU A 279 3.29 15.79 4.86
CA GLU A 279 4.59 16.44 4.67
C GLU A 279 5.69 15.71 5.43
N PHE A 280 6.67 15.19 4.70
CA PHE A 280 7.88 14.65 5.31
C PHE A 280 8.61 15.77 6.04
N GLN A 281 8.88 15.56 7.32
CA GLN A 281 9.67 16.48 8.10
C GLN A 281 11.15 16.10 7.99
N PHE A 282 12.00 17.09 7.74
CA PHE A 282 13.43 16.96 8.00
C PHE A 282 13.83 17.80 9.20
N TYR A 283 14.88 17.36 9.88
CA TYR A 283 15.38 17.98 11.09
C TYR A 283 16.88 18.23 11.00
N PHE A 284 17.32 19.28 11.66
CA PHE A 284 18.73 19.55 11.95
C PHE A 284 19.08 18.96 13.32
N SER A 285 20.04 18.03 13.38
CA SER A 285 20.35 17.28 14.61
C SER A 285 20.96 18.12 15.74
N LEU A 286 21.56 19.28 15.41
CA LEU A 286 22.11 20.21 16.41
C LEU A 286 21.03 21.14 16.98
N ASN A 287 19.81 21.09 16.47
CA ASN A 287 18.64 21.70 17.10
C ASN A 287 17.83 20.62 17.86
N PRO A 288 16.97 21.03 18.82
CA PRO A 288 16.06 20.08 19.46
C PRO A 288 15.17 19.35 18.44
N ILE A 289 14.98 18.04 18.60
CA ILE A 289 14.02 17.27 17.79
C ILE A 289 12.91 16.85 18.75
N VAL A 290 11.88 17.69 18.82
CA VAL A 290 10.81 17.57 19.79
C VAL A 290 9.62 16.85 19.18
N LEU A 291 9.24 15.73 19.78
CA LEU A 291 8.02 15.01 19.46
C LEU A 291 6.96 15.27 20.55
N PRO A 292 5.93 16.09 20.28
CA PRO A 292 4.84 16.30 21.22
C PRO A 292 3.87 15.13 21.22
N MET A 293 3.45 14.70 22.41
CA MET A 293 2.42 13.68 22.62
C MET A 293 1.21 14.30 23.32
N ASP A 294 0.02 13.85 22.95
CA ASP A 294 -1.26 14.33 23.48
C ASP A 294 -2.26 13.17 23.54
N ALA A 295 -2.74 12.86 24.74
CA ALA A 295 -3.75 11.82 24.98
C ALA A 295 -5.16 12.18 24.50
N GLY A 296 -5.31 13.34 23.88
CA GLY A 296 -6.54 13.82 23.27
C GLY A 296 -7.49 14.50 24.27
N PRO A 297 -8.63 14.99 23.76
CA PRO A 297 -9.66 15.63 24.58
C PRO A 297 -10.33 14.65 25.56
N GLU A 298 -10.48 13.37 25.19
CA GLU A 298 -11.13 12.35 26.02
C GLU A 298 -10.44 12.19 27.37
N TYR A 299 -9.10 12.16 27.39
CA TYR A 299 -8.34 12.14 28.65
C TYR A 299 -8.59 13.39 29.51
N ARG A 300 -8.84 14.55 28.90
CA ARG A 300 -9.09 15.79 29.67
C ARG A 300 -10.49 15.83 30.26
N GLU A 301 -11.44 15.14 29.65
CA GLU A 301 -12.81 14.99 30.16
C GLU A 301 -12.85 14.00 31.32
N ASP A 302 -12.11 12.89 31.23
CA ASP A 302 -11.98 11.91 32.30
C ASP A 302 -10.53 11.41 32.47
N PRO A 303 -9.69 12.17 33.21
CA PRO A 303 -8.33 11.74 33.52
C PRO A 303 -8.28 10.46 34.37
N GLY A 304 -9.38 10.15 35.10
CA GLY A 304 -9.50 8.95 35.92
C GLY A 304 -9.51 7.67 35.12
N GLY A 305 -9.87 7.72 33.83
CA GLY A 305 -9.86 6.58 32.92
C GLY A 305 -8.46 6.06 32.55
N LYS A 306 -7.43 6.91 32.65
CA LYS A 306 -6.02 6.54 32.41
C LYS A 306 -5.14 7.03 33.57
N PRO A 307 -5.22 6.42 34.76
CA PRO A 307 -4.43 6.84 35.90
C PRO A 307 -2.93 6.58 35.66
N ASN A 308 -2.06 7.45 36.19
CA ASN A 308 -0.61 7.37 36.04
C ASN A 308 -0.12 7.34 34.57
N LEU A 309 -0.81 8.06 33.69
CA LEU A 309 -0.49 8.12 32.28
C LEU A 309 0.96 8.59 32.03
N SER A 310 1.70 7.75 31.32
CA SER A 310 2.97 8.07 30.68
C SER A 310 2.91 7.73 29.20
N PHE A 311 3.87 8.28 28.44
CA PHE A 311 4.11 7.87 27.07
C PHE A 311 5.45 7.18 27.00
N CYS A 312 5.55 6.17 26.14
CA CYS A 312 6.79 5.52 25.78
C CYS A 312 7.11 5.82 24.32
N CYS A 313 8.41 5.92 24.00
CA CYS A 313 8.90 6.19 22.66
C CYS A 313 10.17 5.36 22.39
N GLU A 314 10.18 4.67 21.25
CA GLU A 314 11.37 4.07 20.67
C GLU A 314 11.79 4.85 19.42
N VAL A 315 13.09 4.97 19.23
CA VAL A 315 13.70 5.62 18.06
C VAL A 315 14.31 4.55 17.18
N TYR A 316 13.95 4.56 15.89
CA TYR A 316 14.51 3.66 14.90
C TYR A 316 15.22 4.45 13.83
N ILE A 317 16.46 4.11 13.53
CA ILE A 317 17.25 4.76 12.47
C ILE A 317 17.59 3.74 11.39
N GLU A 318 17.74 4.21 10.17
CA GLU A 318 18.26 3.41 9.06
C GLU A 318 19.78 3.64 8.92
N PRO A 319 20.65 2.71 9.36
CA PRO A 319 22.10 2.95 9.37
C PRO A 319 22.67 3.10 7.96
N GLU A 320 22.24 2.23 7.06
CA GLU A 320 22.56 2.28 5.63
C GLU A 320 21.37 2.88 4.89
N TYR A 321 21.55 4.11 4.40
CA TYR A 321 20.49 4.87 3.75
C TYR A 321 19.86 4.06 2.59
N MET A 322 18.53 3.96 2.58
CA MET A 322 17.71 3.21 1.62
C MET A 322 17.89 1.68 1.65
N SER A 323 18.44 1.12 2.72
CA SER A 323 18.45 -0.32 2.93
C SER A 323 17.07 -0.90 3.26
N GLY A 324 16.13 -0.06 3.73
CA GLY A 324 14.86 -0.47 4.32
C GLY A 324 15.02 -1.09 5.71
N ASN A 325 16.25 -1.24 6.21
CA ASN A 325 16.57 -1.90 7.46
C ASN A 325 16.75 -0.86 8.58
N PHE A 326 15.68 -0.65 9.33
CA PHE A 326 15.70 0.22 10.49
C PHE A 326 16.07 -0.55 11.76
N VAL A 327 16.94 0.03 12.57
CA VAL A 327 17.40 -0.53 13.85
C VAL A 327 17.00 0.40 14.99
N ARG A 328 16.54 -0.19 16.10
CA ARG A 328 16.25 0.57 17.32
C ARG A 328 17.55 1.13 17.89
N ILE A 329 17.52 2.38 18.31
CA ILE A 329 18.65 3.06 18.94
C ILE A 329 18.26 3.53 20.34
N GLY A 330 19.15 3.26 21.29
CA GLY A 330 18.88 3.51 22.70
C GLY A 330 17.85 2.55 23.31
N GLU A 331 17.58 2.77 24.59
CA GLU A 331 16.48 2.13 25.31
C GLU A 331 15.18 2.94 25.12
N PRO A 332 14.00 2.31 25.25
CA PRO A 332 12.73 3.02 25.21
C PRO A 332 12.70 4.17 26.23
N ILE A 333 12.33 5.35 25.78
CA ILE A 333 12.21 6.54 26.61
C ILE A 333 10.79 6.62 27.14
N GLU A 334 10.62 6.70 28.46
CA GLU A 334 9.32 6.92 29.09
C GLU A 334 9.25 8.34 29.69
N GLN A 335 8.17 9.06 29.40
CA GLN A 335 7.91 10.40 29.93
C GLN A 335 6.50 10.48 30.50
N PRO A 336 6.33 10.92 31.76
CA PRO A 336 5.01 11.09 32.34
C PRO A 336 4.23 12.18 31.59
N ALA A 337 2.91 12.01 31.51
CA ALA A 337 2.02 13.04 31.01
C ALA A 337 1.82 14.15 32.05
N ASP A 338 1.66 15.38 31.59
CA ASP A 338 1.24 16.50 32.43
C ASP A 338 -0.25 16.36 32.83
N ARG A 339 -0.74 17.29 33.66
CA ARG A 339 -2.14 17.34 34.08
C ARG A 339 -3.16 17.43 32.93
N HIS A 340 -2.71 17.77 31.72
CA HIS A 340 -3.51 17.90 30.51
C HIS A 340 -3.30 16.73 29.54
N GLY A 341 -2.61 15.67 29.96
CA GLY A 341 -2.37 14.47 29.15
C GLY A 341 -1.31 14.69 28.06
N ARG A 342 -0.41 15.65 28.24
CA ARG A 342 0.60 16.01 27.24
C ARG A 342 2.00 15.72 27.75
N THR A 343 2.88 15.31 26.84
CA THR A 343 4.31 15.26 27.11
C THR A 343 5.10 15.57 25.84
N ARG A 344 6.43 15.61 25.95
CA ARG A 344 7.33 15.85 24.83
C ARG A 344 8.55 14.95 24.95
N PHE A 345 8.94 14.33 23.84
CA PHE A 345 10.21 13.63 23.73
C PHE A 345 11.24 14.49 22.99
N GLU A 346 12.48 14.41 23.44
CA GLU A 346 13.64 14.99 22.77
C GLU A 346 14.56 13.85 22.34
N VAL A 347 14.74 13.67 21.03
CA VAL A 347 15.44 12.51 20.45
C VAL A 347 16.75 12.86 19.74
N GLN A 348 17.12 14.15 19.68
CA GLN A 348 18.27 14.64 18.93
C GLN A 348 19.60 13.99 19.35
N THR A 349 19.79 13.75 20.65
CA THR A 349 21.03 13.19 21.18
C THR A 349 21.25 11.74 20.76
N LEU A 350 20.18 10.96 20.61
CA LEU A 350 20.26 9.59 20.08
C LEU A 350 20.67 9.59 18.61
N LEU A 351 20.07 10.49 17.83
CA LEU A 351 20.31 10.62 16.39
C LEU A 351 21.72 11.17 16.07
N ASP A 352 22.22 12.12 16.85
CA ASP A 352 23.54 12.77 16.62
C ASP A 352 24.68 11.74 16.58
N THR A 353 24.60 10.67 17.36
CA THR A 353 25.61 9.58 17.38
C THR A 353 25.78 8.85 16.04
N TYR A 354 24.77 8.90 15.16
CA TYR A 354 24.76 8.23 13.87
C TYR A 354 25.07 9.15 12.70
N LEU A 355 25.28 10.43 12.99
CA LEU A 355 25.60 11.47 12.04
C LEU A 355 27.05 11.89 12.21
N GLN A 356 27.75 12.13 11.10
CA GLN A 356 29.14 12.56 11.11
C GLN A 356 29.41 13.56 10.01
N GLU A 357 30.27 14.51 10.30
CA GLU A 357 30.71 15.54 9.36
C GLU A 357 31.37 14.90 8.13
N HIS A 358 30.89 15.24 6.93
CA HIS A 358 31.48 14.78 5.68
C HIS A 358 32.61 15.73 5.27
N LEU A 359 33.86 15.24 5.27
CA LEU A 359 34.99 15.99 4.72
C LEU A 359 35.21 15.53 3.27
N PRO A 360 35.29 16.46 2.29
CA PRO A 360 35.58 16.11 0.90
C PRO A 360 36.93 15.41 0.75
N GLU A 361 37.11 14.62 -0.31
CA GLU A 361 38.41 14.01 -0.59
C GLU A 361 39.43 15.06 -1.11
N LEU A 362 40.72 14.82 -0.82
CA LEU A 362 41.81 15.65 -1.32
C LEU A 362 41.82 15.66 -2.85
N GLY A 363 41.58 16.83 -3.44
CA GLY A 363 41.56 16.98 -4.89
C GLY A 363 40.33 16.37 -5.58
N GLN A 364 39.25 16.09 -4.84
CA GLN A 364 37.97 15.63 -5.38
C GLN A 364 37.53 16.46 -6.59
N ARG A 365 37.12 15.78 -7.66
CA ARG A 365 36.64 16.40 -8.91
C ARG A 365 35.20 16.04 -9.26
N ASP A 366 34.73 14.92 -8.76
CA ASP A 366 33.38 14.43 -9.01
C ASP A 366 32.42 14.78 -7.87
N ILE A 367 31.13 14.82 -8.20
CA ILE A 367 30.05 14.95 -7.22
C ILE A 367 30.06 13.71 -6.32
N SER A 368 30.03 13.90 -5.00
CA SER A 368 29.88 12.81 -4.04
C SER A 368 28.64 13.01 -3.18
N ARG A 369 27.96 11.92 -2.82
CA ARG A 369 26.89 11.96 -1.83
C ARG A 369 27.49 11.94 -0.43
N ALA A 370 27.02 12.82 0.44
CA ALA A 370 27.54 12.98 1.79
C ALA A 370 26.77 12.08 2.78
N ASP A 371 26.87 10.75 2.61
CA ASP A 371 26.07 9.73 3.34
C ASP A 371 26.19 9.79 4.87
N SER A 372 27.25 10.40 5.38
CA SER A 372 27.47 10.57 6.82
C SER A 372 26.66 11.73 7.42
N LEU A 373 26.23 12.69 6.60
CA LEU A 373 25.54 13.90 7.05
C LEU A 373 24.04 13.69 7.27
N PHE A 374 23.43 12.65 6.71
CA PHE A 374 21.97 12.50 6.78
C PHE A 374 21.54 11.05 6.97
N LYS A 375 20.39 10.87 7.62
CA LYS A 375 19.77 9.56 7.87
C LYS A 375 18.25 9.66 7.80
N ARG A 376 17.61 8.50 7.62
CA ARG A 376 16.16 8.33 7.85
C ARG A 376 15.93 7.72 9.22
N PHE A 377 14.87 8.14 9.87
CA PHE A 377 14.47 7.60 11.15
C PHE A 377 12.95 7.64 11.29
N TYR A 378 12.39 6.79 12.14
CA TYR A 378 11.01 6.89 12.57
C TYR A 378 10.92 6.71 14.08
N LEU A 379 9.78 7.09 14.63
CA LEU A 379 9.48 6.98 16.04
C LEU A 379 8.31 6.02 16.21
N LEU A 380 8.39 5.16 17.22
CA LEU A 380 7.31 4.27 17.62
C LEU A 380 6.89 4.67 19.02
N SER A 381 5.65 5.14 19.19
CA SER A 381 5.17 5.66 20.48
C SER A 381 3.91 4.95 20.93
N TRP A 382 3.72 4.82 22.24
CA TRP A 382 2.49 4.30 22.84
C TRP A 382 2.21 4.93 24.19
N GLU A 383 0.96 4.85 24.62
CA GLU A 383 0.53 5.25 25.96
C GLU A 383 0.73 4.08 26.93
N ARG A 384 1.08 4.39 28.18
CA ARG A 384 1.17 3.43 29.28
C ARG A 384 0.44 4.01 30.49
N TYR A 385 -0.45 3.24 31.12
CA TYR A 385 -1.26 3.69 32.26
C TYR A 385 -1.79 2.51 33.08
N GLY A 386 -2.31 2.78 34.27
CA GLY A 386 -2.88 1.76 35.17
C GLY A 386 -1.95 1.31 36.30
N GLU A 387 -2.50 0.45 37.17
CA GLU A 387 -1.80 -0.19 38.29
C GLU A 387 -2.28 -1.66 38.39
N PRO A 388 -1.52 -2.65 37.88
CA PRO A 388 -0.22 -2.50 37.21
C PRO A 388 -0.33 -1.79 35.85
N ALA A 389 0.75 -1.15 35.41
CA ALA A 389 0.78 -0.42 34.15
C ALA A 389 0.67 -1.37 32.94
N GLU A 390 -0.20 -1.02 32.00
CA GLU A 390 -0.41 -1.74 30.74
C GLU A 390 -0.08 -0.83 29.54
N ASP A 391 0.46 -1.44 28.48
CA ASP A 391 0.80 -0.75 27.24
C ASP A 391 -0.41 -0.67 26.30
N GLY A 392 -0.71 0.53 25.83
CA GLY A 392 -1.67 0.78 24.77
C GLY A 392 -1.16 0.37 23.38
N PRO A 393 -1.99 0.56 22.33
CA PRO A 393 -1.58 0.25 20.96
C PRO A 393 -0.41 1.14 20.53
N GLN A 394 0.56 0.53 19.85
CA GLN A 394 1.68 1.24 19.26
C GLN A 394 1.25 2.09 18.08
N GLN A 395 1.75 3.31 18.04
CA GLN A 395 1.56 4.26 16.96
C GLN A 395 2.89 4.44 16.23
N LEU A 396 2.97 3.91 15.01
CA LEU A 396 4.09 4.14 14.12
C LEU A 396 3.97 5.55 13.55
N GLN A 397 5.00 6.36 13.76
CA GLN A 397 5.09 7.68 13.15
C GLN A 397 5.73 7.60 11.76
N GLN A 398 5.44 8.61 10.94
CA GLN A 398 5.99 8.72 9.59
C GLN A 398 7.53 8.72 9.62
N THR A 399 8.14 8.12 8.59
CA THR A 399 9.59 8.23 8.35
C THR A 399 9.97 9.70 8.16
N ASN A 400 10.92 10.15 8.97
CA ASN A 400 11.50 11.48 8.98
C ASN A 400 12.94 11.44 8.51
N TYR A 401 13.47 12.62 8.16
CA TYR A 401 14.85 12.81 7.75
C TYR A 401 15.59 13.63 8.79
N VAL A 402 16.86 13.32 9.01
CA VAL A 402 17.73 14.11 9.87
C VAL A 402 19.03 14.42 9.14
N VAL A 403 19.46 15.67 9.21
CA VAL A 403 20.71 16.16 8.66
C VAL A 403 21.56 16.73 9.81
N LEU A 404 22.85 16.45 9.80
CA LEU A 404 23.81 17.05 10.72
C LEU A 404 23.91 18.53 10.40
N GLY A 405 23.39 19.36 11.30
CA GLY A 405 23.37 20.80 11.13
C GLY A 405 22.50 21.44 12.20
N GLY A 406 22.42 22.76 12.19
CA GLY A 406 21.74 23.55 13.20
C GLY A 406 21.54 25.00 12.75
N LEU A 407 20.38 25.51 13.12
CA LEU A 407 20.00 26.91 13.02
C LEU A 407 20.23 27.62 14.36
N ASP A 408 20.37 28.94 14.34
CA ASP A 408 20.55 29.71 15.56
C ASP A 408 19.28 29.74 16.44
N PHE A 409 19.44 30.31 17.63
CA PHE A 409 18.38 30.37 18.66
C PHE A 409 17.11 31.10 18.23
N PHE A 410 17.20 32.07 17.32
CA PHE A 410 16.05 32.80 16.79
C PHE A 410 15.45 32.11 15.57
N GLU A 411 16.30 31.60 14.69
CA GLU A 411 15.88 31.00 13.41
C GLU A 411 15.22 29.61 13.59
N TYR A 412 15.69 28.81 14.55
CA TYR A 412 15.10 27.50 14.80
C TYR A 412 13.62 27.57 15.25
N PRO A 413 13.25 28.36 16.29
CA PRO A 413 11.86 28.45 16.75
C PRO A 413 10.92 29.13 15.75
N SER A 414 11.41 30.07 14.93
CA SER A 414 10.60 30.74 13.90
C SER A 414 10.24 29.81 12.75
N ARG A 415 10.99 28.72 12.56
CA ARG A 415 10.89 27.76 11.45
C ARG A 415 10.95 28.43 10.07
N THR A 416 11.53 29.63 9.97
CA THR A 416 11.59 30.40 8.71
C THR A 416 12.44 29.70 7.65
N TRP A 417 13.51 29.01 8.05
CA TRP A 417 14.29 28.13 7.19
C TRP A 417 13.41 27.12 6.45
N PHE A 418 12.66 26.35 7.23
CA PHE A 418 11.82 25.24 6.75
C PHE A 418 10.61 25.72 5.95
N ASN A 419 10.00 26.83 6.36
CA ASN A 419 8.71 27.26 5.82
C ASN A 419 8.83 28.18 4.60
N THR A 420 9.86 29.03 4.53
CA THR A 420 9.92 30.10 3.52
C THR A 420 11.29 30.24 2.87
N TYR A 421 12.37 30.25 3.66
CA TYR A 421 13.70 30.58 3.14
C TYR A 421 14.23 29.52 2.19
N GLN A 422 14.14 28.23 2.54
CA GLN A 422 14.65 27.15 1.70
C GLN A 422 13.96 27.12 0.33
N ALA A 423 12.63 27.22 0.30
CA ALA A 423 11.86 27.23 -0.95
C ALA A 423 12.14 28.47 -1.81
N ALA A 424 12.34 29.63 -1.19
CA ALA A 424 12.57 30.89 -1.90
C ALA A 424 14.01 31.04 -2.42
N VAL A 425 15.00 30.68 -1.61
CA VAL A 425 16.43 30.92 -1.89
C VAL A 425 17.09 29.69 -2.52
N LYS A 426 16.63 28.48 -2.16
CA LYS A 426 17.29 27.21 -2.48
C LYS A 426 18.78 27.24 -2.10
N PRO A 427 19.10 27.47 -0.81
CA PRO A 427 20.46 27.74 -0.38
C PRO A 427 21.35 26.50 -0.49
N PHE A 428 22.63 26.71 -0.75
CA PHE A 428 23.62 25.70 -0.35
C PHE A 428 23.73 25.67 1.17
N LEU A 429 24.19 24.55 1.75
CA LEU A 429 24.37 24.41 3.20
C LEU A 429 25.59 25.18 3.68
N THR A 430 25.56 26.52 3.60
CA THR A 430 26.57 27.45 4.09
C THR A 430 26.04 28.88 4.24
N TRP A 431 26.45 29.55 5.33
CA TRP A 431 26.17 30.97 5.57
C TRP A 431 27.17 31.92 4.91
N GLN A 432 28.16 31.42 4.16
CA GLN A 432 29.10 32.29 3.48
C GLN A 432 28.40 33.23 2.48
N PRO A 433 28.95 34.41 2.20
CA PRO A 433 28.43 35.27 1.14
C PRO A 433 28.41 34.57 -0.23
N ASN A 434 27.44 34.92 -1.07
CA ASN A 434 27.36 34.37 -2.43
C ASN A 434 28.49 34.86 -3.33
N ASP A 435 29.03 36.05 -3.03
CA ASP A 435 30.18 36.62 -3.72
C ASP A 435 31.43 36.53 -2.84
N ARG A 436 32.47 35.85 -3.31
CA ARG A 436 33.73 35.74 -2.57
C ARG A 436 34.96 35.75 -3.48
N ASN A 437 36.10 36.14 -2.91
CA ASN A 437 37.39 35.98 -3.57
C ASN A 437 37.90 34.55 -3.38
N CYS A 438 38.74 34.10 -4.31
CA CYS A 438 39.35 32.78 -4.30
C CYS A 438 40.70 32.79 -5.01
N HIS A 439 41.52 31.78 -4.74
CA HIS A 439 42.81 31.59 -5.41
C HIS A 439 42.79 30.34 -6.31
N PRO A 440 43.67 30.26 -7.32
CA PRO A 440 43.69 29.11 -8.24
C PRO A 440 43.82 27.76 -7.53
N GLU A 441 44.70 27.65 -6.54
CA GLU A 441 44.96 26.42 -5.81
C GLU A 441 44.03 26.19 -4.61
N GLN A 442 43.09 27.11 -4.36
CA GLN A 442 42.18 27.04 -3.23
C GLN A 442 41.11 25.97 -3.47
N PRO A 443 41.03 24.93 -2.61
CA PRO A 443 39.96 23.96 -2.71
C PRO A 443 38.63 24.60 -2.29
N GLU A 444 37.58 24.39 -3.06
CA GLU A 444 36.24 24.92 -2.75
C GLU A 444 35.20 23.84 -2.96
N TYR A 445 34.23 23.82 -2.05
CA TYR A 445 33.15 22.84 -2.02
C TYR A 445 31.83 23.54 -1.68
N LEU A 446 30.76 23.09 -2.31
CA LEU A 446 29.39 23.47 -1.96
C LEU A 446 28.61 22.22 -1.59
N TYR A 447 27.71 22.35 -0.63
CA TYR A 447 26.86 21.26 -0.19
C TYR A 447 25.42 21.54 -0.62
N PHE A 448 24.91 20.72 -1.53
CA PHE A 448 23.57 20.83 -2.10
C PHE A 448 22.66 19.78 -1.46
N MET A 449 21.51 20.20 -0.96
CA MET A 449 20.48 19.30 -0.44
C MET A 449 19.33 19.23 -1.45
N ALA A 450 19.01 18.03 -1.93
CA ALA A 450 17.89 17.85 -2.85
C ALA A 450 16.56 18.01 -2.10
N ASP A 451 15.70 18.93 -2.53
CA ASP A 451 14.42 19.22 -1.85
C ASP A 451 13.17 18.90 -2.71
N SER A 452 13.33 18.16 -3.80
CA SER A 452 12.22 17.84 -4.70
C SER A 452 12.03 16.34 -4.87
N PHE A 453 10.76 15.91 -4.92
CA PHE A 453 10.35 14.53 -5.24
C PHE A 453 10.47 14.21 -6.73
N ALA A 454 10.50 15.24 -7.60
CA ALA A 454 10.48 15.08 -9.05
C ALA A 454 11.86 15.28 -9.71
N LEU A 455 12.93 15.42 -8.92
CA LEU A 455 14.26 15.69 -9.44
C LEU A 455 14.88 14.40 -10.01
N ALA A 456 14.62 14.11 -11.27
CA ALA A 456 15.14 12.92 -11.95
C ALA A 456 16.68 12.90 -12.02
N ALA A 457 17.29 14.06 -12.24
CA ALA A 457 18.73 14.30 -12.12
C ALA A 457 18.99 15.78 -11.86
N PHE A 458 20.20 16.11 -11.40
CA PHE A 458 20.68 17.49 -11.34
C PHE A 458 22.05 17.65 -11.96
N SER A 459 22.34 18.84 -12.46
CA SER A 459 23.61 19.21 -13.08
C SER A 459 24.20 20.46 -12.43
N VAL A 460 25.54 20.50 -12.34
CA VAL A 460 26.29 21.66 -11.86
C VAL A 460 26.62 22.56 -13.06
N ARG A 461 25.84 23.61 -13.25
CA ARG A 461 26.06 24.63 -14.28
C ARG A 461 27.13 25.60 -13.81
N VAL A 462 28.14 25.83 -14.65
CA VAL A 462 29.23 26.76 -14.39
C VAL A 462 29.31 27.80 -15.50
N ARG A 463 29.30 29.08 -15.14
CA ARG A 463 29.54 30.19 -16.08
C ARG A 463 30.86 30.86 -15.75
N VAL A 464 31.79 30.86 -16.70
CA VAL A 464 33.12 31.43 -16.56
C VAL A 464 33.17 32.76 -17.31
N SER A 465 33.77 33.78 -16.69
CA SER A 465 34.01 35.09 -17.32
C SER A 465 35.51 35.35 -17.41
N CYS A 466 35.96 35.90 -18.53
CA CYS A 466 37.37 36.12 -18.83
C CYS A 466 37.72 37.61 -18.98
N THR A 467 39.01 37.93 -18.95
CA THR A 467 39.56 39.30 -19.02
C THR A 467 39.29 40.03 -20.33
N ASP A 468 38.99 39.30 -21.41
CA ASP A 468 38.62 39.85 -22.72
C ASP A 468 37.12 40.18 -22.83
N GLY A 469 36.36 40.01 -21.75
CA GLY A 469 34.91 40.22 -21.69
C GLY A 469 34.09 39.02 -22.20
N SER A 470 34.74 37.95 -22.66
CA SER A 470 34.03 36.72 -23.05
C SER A 470 33.48 35.98 -21.84
N SER A 471 32.38 35.25 -22.04
CA SER A 471 31.81 34.33 -21.07
C SER A 471 31.49 32.99 -21.73
N GLU A 472 31.77 31.90 -21.03
CA GLU A 472 31.44 30.53 -21.47
C GLU A 472 30.65 29.81 -20.38
N GLU A 473 29.74 28.93 -20.78
CA GLU A 473 28.93 28.12 -19.86
C GLU A 473 29.14 26.63 -20.18
N PHE A 474 29.26 25.81 -19.14
CA PHE A 474 29.37 24.35 -19.27
C PHE A 474 28.77 23.64 -18.06
N ILE A 475 28.49 22.34 -18.22
CA ILE A 475 28.10 21.46 -17.12
C ILE A 475 29.36 20.78 -16.56
N ALA A 476 29.64 21.01 -15.28
CA ALA A 476 30.81 20.45 -14.61
C ALA A 476 30.61 18.98 -14.17
N GLY A 477 29.37 18.58 -13.93
CA GLY A 477 28.99 17.22 -13.56
C GLY A 477 27.48 17.09 -13.45
N THR A 478 26.99 15.85 -13.55
CA THR A 478 25.57 15.50 -13.45
C THR A 478 25.42 14.31 -12.50
N TYR A 479 24.41 14.36 -11.63
CA TYR A 479 24.07 13.29 -10.70
C TYR A 479 22.64 12.77 -11.00
N PRO A 480 22.48 11.48 -11.33
CA PRO A 480 21.19 10.89 -11.61
C PRO A 480 20.47 10.41 -10.34
N GLY A 481 19.14 10.49 -10.33
CA GLY A 481 18.27 9.92 -9.31
C GLY A 481 18.49 10.40 -7.87
N PRO A 482 18.73 11.70 -7.62
CA PRO A 482 18.79 12.19 -6.24
C PRO A 482 17.45 11.95 -5.54
N ARG A 483 17.50 11.48 -4.31
CA ARG A 483 16.33 11.38 -3.43
C ARG A 483 16.21 12.61 -2.56
N ARG A 484 14.99 12.88 -2.09
CA ARG A 484 14.72 14.02 -1.23
C ARG A 484 15.54 13.96 0.06
N TYR A 485 16.07 15.10 0.45
CA TYR A 485 16.97 15.35 1.58
C TYR A 485 18.32 14.63 1.54
N GLU A 486 18.68 14.02 0.39
CA GLU A 486 20.07 13.66 0.17
C GLU A 486 20.94 14.90 0.05
N VAL A 487 22.10 14.85 0.68
CA VAL A 487 23.09 15.92 0.66
C VAL A 487 24.27 15.51 -0.22
N PHE A 488 24.70 16.42 -1.09
CA PHE A 488 25.76 16.22 -2.06
C PHE A 488 26.88 17.23 -1.88
N CYS A 489 28.13 16.76 -1.90
CA CYS A 489 29.32 17.59 -1.94
C CYS A 489 29.74 17.84 -3.40
N LEU A 490 29.78 19.11 -3.78
CA LEU A 490 30.11 19.59 -5.12
C LEU A 490 31.49 20.27 -5.10
N PRO A 491 32.52 19.72 -5.77
CA PRO A 491 33.81 20.40 -5.88
C PRO A 491 33.73 21.53 -6.90
N VAL A 492 33.94 22.78 -6.45
CA VAL A 492 33.72 24.01 -7.25
C VAL A 492 34.94 24.91 -7.34
N GLY A 493 36.08 24.44 -6.84
CA GLY A 493 37.36 25.16 -6.91
C GLY A 493 37.88 25.28 -8.35
N PHE A 494 38.75 26.26 -8.58
CA PHE A 494 39.31 26.56 -9.90
C PHE A 494 40.02 25.35 -10.54
N GLU A 495 40.84 24.63 -9.78
CA GLU A 495 41.52 23.41 -10.25
C GLU A 495 40.54 22.23 -10.41
N ALA A 496 39.55 22.09 -9.52
CA ALA A 496 38.57 21.00 -9.60
C ALA A 496 37.68 21.11 -10.84
N LEU A 497 37.25 22.33 -11.16
CA LEU A 497 36.48 22.66 -12.36
C LEU A 497 37.34 22.73 -13.63
N VAL A 498 38.67 22.54 -13.52
CA VAL A 498 39.64 22.60 -14.62
C VAL A 498 39.52 23.90 -15.41
N LEU A 499 39.36 25.03 -14.72
CA LEU A 499 39.09 26.33 -15.34
C LEU A 499 40.29 26.92 -16.07
N ARG A 500 41.51 26.47 -15.76
CA ARG A 500 42.73 26.88 -16.48
C ARG A 500 42.65 26.61 -17.99
N ARG A 501 41.79 25.69 -18.45
CA ARG A 501 41.59 25.42 -19.89
C ARG A 501 41.07 26.64 -20.68
N PHE A 502 40.48 27.62 -20.01
CA PHE A 502 40.00 28.86 -20.62
C PHE A 502 41.07 29.96 -20.68
N ASP A 503 42.23 29.75 -20.02
CA ASP A 503 43.36 30.67 -20.11
C ASP A 503 44.09 30.51 -21.46
N SER A 504 44.52 31.64 -22.02
CA SER A 504 45.40 31.75 -23.18
C SER A 504 46.44 32.86 -22.93
N PRO A 505 47.43 33.06 -23.81
CA PRO A 505 48.39 34.16 -23.66
C PRO A 505 47.76 35.56 -23.55
N THR A 506 46.56 35.77 -24.10
CA THR A 506 45.86 37.05 -24.14
C THR A 506 44.55 37.07 -23.35
N ARG A 507 44.14 35.92 -22.79
CA ARG A 507 42.86 35.72 -22.11
C ARG A 507 43.09 35.00 -20.80
N ARG A 508 42.54 35.50 -19.69
CA ARG A 508 42.55 34.77 -18.42
C ARG A 508 41.17 34.72 -17.80
N VAL A 509 40.91 33.69 -17.01
CA VAL A 509 39.71 33.61 -16.18
C VAL A 509 39.72 34.73 -15.14
N LEU A 510 38.63 35.49 -15.04
CA LEU A 510 38.43 36.56 -14.06
C LEU A 510 37.59 36.07 -12.88
N SER A 511 36.51 35.34 -13.19
CA SER A 511 35.55 34.86 -12.23
C SER A 511 34.76 33.69 -12.80
N TRP A 512 34.09 32.94 -11.93
CA TRP A 512 33.08 31.98 -12.36
C TRP A 512 31.89 31.99 -11.40
N SER A 513 30.74 31.56 -11.89
CA SER A 513 29.57 31.27 -11.06
C SER A 513 29.17 29.81 -11.16
N VAL A 514 28.55 29.31 -10.11
CA VAL A 514 28.10 27.93 -9.97
C VAL A 514 26.64 27.91 -9.50
N GLN A 515 25.84 27.09 -10.16
CA GLN A 515 24.43 26.88 -9.82
C GLN A 515 24.04 25.43 -10.11
N VAL A 516 23.23 24.82 -9.25
CA VAL A 516 22.61 23.51 -9.51
C VAL A 516 21.34 23.72 -10.30
N VAL A 517 21.15 22.93 -11.36
CA VAL A 517 19.99 22.98 -12.25
C VAL A 517 19.43 21.59 -12.49
N ASP A 518 18.14 21.50 -12.79
CA ASP A 518 17.51 20.25 -13.24
C ASP A 518 17.80 19.96 -14.73
N ASP A 519 17.22 18.88 -15.25
CA ASP A 519 17.38 18.44 -16.64
C ASP A 519 16.86 19.44 -17.67
N ASN A 520 15.93 20.32 -17.27
CA ASN A 520 15.42 21.41 -18.12
C ASN A 520 16.27 22.69 -17.97
N GLY A 521 17.31 22.65 -17.15
CA GLY A 521 18.18 23.79 -16.88
C GLY A 521 17.57 24.81 -15.93
N VAL A 522 16.50 24.48 -15.21
CA VAL A 522 15.85 25.36 -14.22
C VAL A 522 16.67 25.34 -12.92
N PRO A 523 16.95 26.51 -12.31
CA PRO A 523 17.69 26.57 -11.06
C PRO A 523 17.05 25.80 -9.89
N GLN A 524 17.85 24.92 -9.29
CA GLN A 524 17.55 24.21 -8.06
C GLN A 524 18.42 24.67 -6.88
N SER A 525 19.30 25.64 -7.10
CA SER A 525 20.03 26.35 -6.05
C SER A 525 20.13 27.85 -6.31
N GLU A 526 20.53 28.60 -5.30
CA GLU A 526 21.12 29.93 -5.47
C GLU A 526 22.38 29.90 -6.36
N GLU A 527 22.80 31.06 -6.87
CA GLU A 527 24.04 31.21 -7.64
C GLU A 527 25.20 31.65 -6.72
N ARG A 528 26.31 30.90 -6.74
CA ARG A 528 27.55 31.22 -6.03
C ARG A 528 28.58 31.76 -7.00
N ARG A 529 29.22 32.90 -6.69
CA ARG A 529 30.14 33.61 -7.57
C ARG A 529 31.50 33.77 -6.91
N TYR A 530 32.53 33.38 -7.65
CA TYR A 530 33.92 33.36 -7.23
C TYR A 530 34.73 34.30 -8.10
N ARG A 531 35.41 35.27 -7.48
CA ARG A 531 36.35 36.17 -8.15
C ARG A 531 37.76 35.68 -7.94
N LEU A 532 38.49 35.50 -9.03
CA LEU A 532 39.83 34.95 -8.99
C LEU A 532 40.85 36.05 -8.63
N ASP A 533 41.59 35.83 -7.56
CA ASP A 533 42.66 36.71 -7.11
C ASP A 533 44.02 36.14 -7.49
N TYR A 534 44.63 36.75 -8.51
CA TYR A 534 45.97 36.40 -9.00
C TYR A 534 47.11 37.05 -8.22
N ARG A 535 46.83 37.86 -7.19
CA ARG A 535 47.90 38.47 -6.40
C ARG A 535 48.77 37.38 -5.80
N TYR A 536 50.08 37.55 -5.95
CA TYR A 536 51.05 36.65 -5.34
C TYR A 536 51.11 36.93 -3.84
N PHE A 537 50.79 35.90 -3.05
CA PHE A 537 51.03 35.90 -1.62
C PHE A 537 52.14 34.88 -1.33
N PRO A 538 53.21 35.27 -0.63
CA PRO A 538 54.36 34.41 -0.41
C PRO A 538 54.02 33.18 0.44
N GLN A 539 52.95 33.28 1.25
CA GLN A 539 52.45 32.19 2.08
C GLN A 539 50.93 32.15 1.93
N LYS A 540 50.40 31.03 1.43
CA LYS A 540 48.96 30.76 1.37
C LYS A 540 48.66 29.50 2.17
N ARG A 541 47.64 29.56 3.02
CA ARG A 541 47.18 28.43 3.83
C ARG A 541 45.67 28.34 3.70
N TYR A 542 45.17 27.12 3.53
CA TYR A 542 43.74 26.88 3.44
C TYR A 542 43.28 26.05 4.62
N PHE A 543 42.16 26.43 5.21
CA PHE A 543 41.53 25.70 6.30
C PHE A 543 40.12 25.31 5.87
N LEU A 544 39.85 24.02 5.81
CA LEU A 544 38.50 23.50 5.70
C LEU A 544 37.89 23.42 7.09
N TYR A 545 36.65 23.86 7.24
CA TYR A 545 35.93 23.81 8.51
C TYR A 545 34.48 23.40 8.29
N THR A 546 33.94 22.64 9.24
CA THR A 546 32.53 22.26 9.25
C THR A 546 31.69 23.45 9.68
N ASN A 547 30.65 23.76 8.92
CA ASN A 547 29.78 24.91 9.16
C ASN A 547 28.50 24.50 9.91
N SER A 548 27.68 25.47 10.31
CA SER A 548 26.51 25.17 11.14
C SER A 548 25.43 24.39 10.40
N LEU A 549 25.37 24.43 9.06
CA LEU A 549 24.34 23.78 8.25
C LEU A 549 24.71 22.38 7.77
N GLY A 550 25.87 21.86 8.18
CA GLY A 550 26.36 20.52 7.82
C GLY A 550 27.35 20.47 6.66
N GLY A 551 27.55 21.59 5.96
CA GLY A 551 28.53 21.69 4.88
C GLY A 551 29.96 21.93 5.37
N VAL A 552 30.90 21.93 4.43
CA VAL A 552 32.29 22.32 4.66
C VAL A 552 32.62 23.58 3.87
N ASN A 553 33.18 24.56 4.58
CA ASN A 553 33.65 25.81 4.03
C ASN A 553 35.17 25.86 3.96
N THR A 554 35.71 26.64 3.02
CA THR A 554 37.15 26.91 2.95
C THR A 554 37.46 28.35 3.34
N LEU A 555 38.40 28.51 4.27
CA LEU A 555 39.03 29.77 4.64
C LEU A 555 40.44 29.87 4.02
N ALA A 556 40.68 30.89 3.22
CA ALA A 556 42.02 31.25 2.75
C ALA A 556 42.69 32.22 3.72
N CYS A 557 43.91 31.89 4.14
CA CYS A 557 44.77 32.74 4.95
C CYS A 557 45.99 33.14 4.13
N THR A 558 46.12 34.44 3.87
CA THR A 558 47.20 35.03 3.06
C THR A 558 48.25 35.78 3.90
N GLY A 559 48.03 35.89 5.21
CA GLY A 559 48.95 36.54 6.14
C GLY A 559 50.08 35.65 6.66
N GLU A 560 50.94 36.24 7.48
CA GLU A 560 52.01 35.52 8.15
C GLU A 560 51.48 34.50 9.16
N ALA A 561 52.28 33.48 9.45
CA ALA A 561 52.01 32.59 10.57
C ALA A 561 53.30 32.23 11.30
N THR A 562 53.20 32.14 12.63
CA THR A 562 54.30 31.70 13.49
C THR A 562 53.93 30.37 14.13
N GLY A 563 54.87 29.42 14.14
CA GLY A 563 54.67 28.09 14.70
C GLY A 563 55.49 27.89 15.97
N THR A 564 54.82 27.59 17.08
CA THR A 564 55.45 27.36 18.38
C THR A 564 55.22 25.92 18.82
N LEU A 565 56.30 25.18 19.08
CA LEU A 565 56.24 23.82 19.65
C LEU A 565 56.39 23.91 21.16
N THR A 566 55.36 23.49 21.90
CA THR A 566 55.40 23.41 23.36
C THR A 566 55.64 21.97 23.78
N PRO A 567 56.84 21.59 24.26
CA PRO A 567 57.12 20.24 24.71
C PRO A 567 56.51 19.98 26.10
N VAL A 568 56.03 18.76 26.30
CA VAL A 568 55.63 18.18 27.58
C VAL A 568 56.51 16.96 27.82
N GLN A 569 57.12 16.89 29.00
CA GLN A 569 57.99 15.80 29.41
C GLN A 569 57.40 15.07 30.61
N GLU A 570 57.54 13.75 30.61
CA GLU A 570 57.31 12.90 31.77
C GLU A 570 58.67 12.45 32.31
N GLU A 571 58.92 12.71 33.59
CA GLU A 571 60.19 12.43 34.25
C GLU A 571 59.98 11.47 35.42
N ALA A 572 60.94 10.59 35.65
CA ALA A 572 61.04 9.77 36.85
C ALA A 572 62.39 9.99 37.53
N GLN A 573 62.41 9.94 38.86
CA GLN A 573 63.65 9.88 39.61
C GLN A 573 64.16 8.45 39.69
N ARG A 574 65.46 8.28 39.45
CA ARG A 574 66.17 7.02 39.67
C ARG A 574 66.51 6.93 41.16
N GLY A 575 66.11 5.84 41.81
CA GLY A 575 66.51 5.59 43.20
C GLY A 575 68.03 5.36 43.30
N PRO A 576 68.70 5.88 44.33
CA PRO A 576 70.13 5.70 44.52
C PRO A 576 70.40 4.28 45.03
N ASN A 577 70.45 3.32 44.12
CA ASN A 577 70.91 1.97 44.45
C ASN A 577 72.44 1.95 44.60
N PRO A 578 73.01 1.12 45.50
CA PRO A 578 74.45 0.94 45.61
C PRO A 578 75.03 0.46 44.28
N GLY A 579 75.87 1.28 43.63
CA GLY A 579 76.40 1.03 42.28
C GLY A 579 75.82 1.92 41.17
N HIS A 580 75.00 2.91 41.52
CA HIS A 580 74.52 3.92 40.56
C HIS A 580 75.68 4.70 39.92
N ASP A 581 75.69 4.79 38.58
CA ASP A 581 76.65 5.59 37.81
C ASP A 581 76.28 7.08 37.89
N PRO A 582 77.11 7.92 38.55
CA PRO A 582 76.81 9.35 38.71
C PRO A 582 76.72 10.13 37.39
N GLN A 583 77.24 9.58 36.28
CA GLN A 583 77.18 10.24 34.97
C GLN A 583 75.79 10.17 34.34
N LEU A 584 74.93 9.25 34.79
CA LEU A 584 73.58 9.08 34.24
C LEU A 584 72.55 10.03 34.87
N GLY A 585 72.88 10.67 35.98
CA GLY A 585 72.00 11.59 36.72
C GLY A 585 70.82 10.92 37.42
N ASP A 586 70.24 11.66 38.36
CA ASP A 586 69.15 11.18 39.23
C ASP A 586 67.77 11.28 38.58
N ALA A 587 67.63 11.98 37.45
CA ALA A 587 66.37 12.16 36.73
C ALA A 587 66.46 11.55 35.33
N VAL A 588 65.44 10.79 34.93
CA VAL A 588 65.30 10.22 33.58
C VAL A 588 64.00 10.70 32.96
N VAL A 589 64.07 11.17 31.70
CA VAL A 589 62.89 11.46 30.89
C VAL A 589 62.34 10.13 30.35
N LEU A 590 61.11 9.79 30.74
CA LEU A 590 60.43 8.56 30.33
C LEU A 590 59.75 8.71 28.97
N ASP A 591 59.02 9.81 28.79
CA ASP A 591 58.37 10.16 27.53
C ASP A 591 58.49 11.66 27.28
N ARG A 592 58.51 12.03 25.99
CA ARG A 592 58.48 13.42 25.58
C ARG A 592 57.57 13.57 24.37
N SER A 593 56.76 14.59 24.43
CA SER A 593 55.81 14.90 23.38
C SER A 593 55.71 16.41 23.24
N GLY A 594 55.10 16.89 22.19
CA GLY A 594 54.92 18.33 22.02
C GLY A 594 53.72 18.64 21.16
N THR A 595 53.13 19.80 21.42
CA THR A 595 52.00 20.30 20.66
C THR A 595 52.46 21.52 19.86
N MET A 596 52.25 21.49 18.55
CA MET A 596 52.56 22.61 17.66
C MET A 596 51.34 23.53 17.56
N VAL A 597 51.52 24.82 17.81
CA VAL A 597 50.48 25.84 17.68
C VAL A 597 50.92 26.84 16.62
N LEU A 598 50.08 27.03 15.60
CA LEU A 598 50.28 28.04 14.57
C LEU A 598 49.44 29.28 14.91
N ASN A 599 50.06 30.42 15.17
CA ASN A 599 49.35 31.70 15.16
C ASN A 599 49.24 32.16 13.71
N VAL A 600 48.04 32.23 13.15
CA VAL A 600 47.79 32.46 11.72
C VAL A 600 47.02 33.75 11.51
N GLN A 601 47.52 34.60 10.61
CA GLN A 601 46.85 35.81 10.14
C GLN A 601 46.05 35.50 8.87
N VAL A 602 44.75 35.82 8.86
CA VAL A 602 43.87 35.54 7.71
C VAL A 602 44.17 36.49 6.54
N GLY A 603 44.43 37.77 6.83
CA GLY A 603 44.51 38.85 5.83
C GLY A 603 43.31 39.79 5.92
N ALA A 604 43.17 40.67 4.93
CA ALA A 604 42.07 41.64 4.89
C ALA A 604 40.75 40.98 4.48
N LEU A 605 39.67 41.28 5.21
CA LEU A 605 38.35 40.70 5.03
C LEU A 605 37.30 41.78 4.73
N THR A 606 36.27 41.42 3.97
CA THR A 606 35.03 42.21 3.88
C THR A 606 34.20 42.05 5.17
N ARG A 607 33.20 42.92 5.36
CA ARG A 607 32.28 42.81 6.51
C ARG A 607 31.53 41.47 6.52
N GLY A 608 31.08 41.00 5.36
CA GLY A 608 30.36 39.74 5.22
C GLY A 608 31.26 38.52 5.49
N GLU A 609 32.50 38.54 4.99
CA GLU A 609 33.47 37.48 5.27
C GLU A 609 33.83 37.41 6.76
N LEU A 610 34.04 38.56 7.42
CA LEU A 610 34.31 38.59 8.86
C LEU A 610 33.12 38.03 9.67
N LEU A 611 31.89 38.43 9.37
CA LEU A 611 30.70 37.87 10.04
C LEU A 611 30.58 36.35 9.82
N GLY A 612 30.88 35.86 8.61
CA GLY A 612 30.88 34.44 8.30
C GLY A 612 31.96 33.62 9.03
N LEU A 613 33.00 34.26 9.60
CA LEU A 613 34.00 33.57 10.40
C LEU A 613 33.49 33.11 11.78
N GLN A 614 32.29 33.53 12.20
CA GLN A 614 31.67 32.97 13.41
C GLN A 614 31.57 31.45 13.33
N ASP A 615 31.13 30.91 12.19
CA ASP A 615 31.07 29.46 11.94
C ASP A 615 32.46 28.82 12.01
N PHE A 616 33.50 29.50 11.50
CA PHE A 616 34.88 28.99 11.57
C PHE A 616 35.38 28.89 13.02
N VAL A 617 35.12 29.92 13.83
CA VAL A 617 35.57 29.96 15.23
C VAL A 617 34.80 28.96 16.09
N LEU A 618 33.53 28.71 15.79
CA LEU A 618 32.67 27.76 16.49
C LEU A 618 32.75 26.33 15.93
N SER A 619 33.47 26.13 14.82
CA SER A 619 33.56 24.85 14.14
C SER A 619 34.18 23.77 15.03
N ARG A 620 33.51 22.62 15.10
CA ARG A 620 34.01 21.45 15.85
C ARG A 620 35.19 20.77 15.15
N ARG A 621 35.29 20.92 13.83
CA ARG A 621 36.34 20.29 13.02
C ARG A 621 36.95 21.26 12.04
N VAL A 622 38.24 21.52 12.23
CA VAL A 622 39.03 22.36 11.34
C VAL A 622 40.26 21.58 10.85
N THR A 623 40.49 21.62 9.55
CA THR A 623 41.55 20.87 8.88
C THR A 623 42.35 21.81 7.99
N MET A 624 43.66 21.88 8.20
CA MET A 624 44.54 22.68 7.35
C MET A 624 44.95 21.86 6.12
N VAL A 625 44.85 22.45 4.93
CA VAL A 625 45.37 21.88 3.69
C VAL A 625 46.81 22.33 3.51
N ARG A 626 47.73 21.39 3.46
CA ARG A 626 49.14 21.68 3.27
C ARG A 626 49.87 20.51 2.64
N ASP A 627 50.69 20.81 1.63
CA ASP A 627 51.57 19.85 0.95
C ASP A 627 50.81 18.65 0.35
N GLY A 628 49.56 18.86 -0.08
CA GLY A 628 48.69 17.79 -0.60
C GLY A 628 48.06 16.90 0.47
N PHE A 629 48.16 17.28 1.75
CA PHE A 629 47.59 16.53 2.87
C PHE A 629 46.62 17.37 3.70
N TYR A 630 45.67 16.69 4.33
CA TYR A 630 44.83 17.23 5.38
C TYR A 630 45.49 17.07 6.74
N TRP A 631 45.67 18.19 7.42
CA TRP A 631 46.22 18.28 8.76
C TRP A 631 45.08 18.60 9.73
N PRO A 632 44.52 17.60 10.42
CA PRO A 632 43.47 17.85 11.39
C PRO A 632 44.03 18.68 12.53
N GLY A 633 43.23 19.59 13.07
CA GLY A 633 43.59 20.35 14.25
C GLY A 633 42.36 21.00 14.86
N LYS A 634 42.59 21.97 15.73
CA LYS A 634 41.52 22.74 16.35
C LYS A 634 41.92 24.19 16.49
N VAL A 635 40.95 25.08 16.33
CA VAL A 635 41.12 26.50 16.63
C VAL A 635 41.06 26.66 18.16
N LYS A 636 42.05 27.31 18.75
CA LYS A 636 42.03 27.57 20.19
C LYS A 636 40.96 28.62 20.52
N PRO A 637 40.26 28.47 21.65
CA PRO A 637 39.33 29.48 22.10
C PRO A 637 40.05 30.82 22.30
N LYS A 638 39.65 31.82 21.54
CA LYS A 638 40.11 33.21 21.65
C LYS A 638 38.92 34.11 21.38
N ALA A 639 38.88 35.27 22.05
CA ALA A 639 37.83 36.25 21.80
C ALA A 639 37.82 36.63 20.31
N PHE A 640 36.64 36.55 19.71
CA PHE A 640 36.40 36.87 18.31
C PHE A 640 35.56 38.15 18.22
N GLU A 641 36.12 39.19 17.63
CA GLU A 641 35.43 40.46 17.40
C GLU A 641 34.71 40.38 16.05
N ALA A 642 33.46 39.91 16.08
CA ALA A 642 32.68 39.69 14.86
C ALA A 642 32.30 40.98 14.12
N PHE A 643 32.15 42.09 14.84
CA PHE A 643 31.85 43.39 14.28
C PHE A 643 32.48 44.51 15.10
N ASN A 644 32.99 45.51 14.40
CA ASN A 644 33.44 46.78 14.94
C ASN A 644 33.10 47.86 13.93
N ASP A 645 32.17 48.76 14.26
CA ASP A 645 31.71 49.78 13.33
C ASP A 645 32.77 50.86 13.04
N GLY A 646 33.80 50.97 13.89
CA GLY A 646 34.92 51.92 13.72
C GLY A 646 36.13 51.36 12.97
N ASP A 647 36.24 50.03 12.82
CA ASP A 647 37.39 49.41 12.15
C ASP A 647 37.13 49.20 10.65
N THR A 648 37.96 49.86 9.85
CA THR A 648 37.96 49.73 8.38
C THR A 648 38.94 48.68 7.89
N THR A 649 39.90 48.28 8.73
CA THR A 649 40.96 47.30 8.47
C THR A 649 40.63 45.96 9.11
N ARG A 650 39.53 45.36 8.66
CA ARG A 650 39.04 44.07 9.17
C ARG A 650 40.08 42.97 8.92
N SER A 651 40.67 42.47 9.99
CA SER A 651 41.61 41.36 9.97
C SER A 651 41.35 40.44 11.16
N TYR A 652 41.71 39.16 11.02
CA TYR A 652 41.55 38.18 12.09
C TYR A 652 42.79 37.30 12.24
N ALA A 653 43.11 36.99 13.49
CA ALA A 653 44.25 36.18 13.89
C ALA A 653 43.82 35.11 14.89
N PHE A 654 44.08 33.85 14.56
CA PHE A 654 43.71 32.70 15.38
C PHE A 654 44.90 31.78 15.65
N ASP A 655 44.80 31.01 16.72
CA ASP A 655 45.78 29.98 17.06
C ASP A 655 45.23 28.61 16.66
N PHE A 656 45.92 27.92 15.76
CA PHE A 656 45.59 26.58 15.30
C PHE A 656 46.50 25.56 15.95
N GLU A 657 45.93 24.68 16.77
CA GLU A 657 46.64 23.60 17.44
C GLU A 657 46.64 22.33 16.57
N LEU A 658 47.84 21.87 16.22
CA LEU A 658 48.07 20.61 15.51
C LEU A 658 48.12 19.41 16.47
N PRO A 659 47.99 18.17 15.97
CA PRO A 659 48.02 16.97 16.80
C PRO A 659 49.35 16.83 17.55
N ARG A 660 49.29 16.29 18.76
CA ARG A 660 50.45 16.07 19.63
C ARG A 660 51.45 15.11 18.97
N GLN A 661 52.71 15.52 18.88
CA GLN A 661 53.81 14.73 18.32
C GLN A 661 54.59 14.02 19.44
N ARG A 662 55.17 12.84 19.15
CA ARG A 662 56.06 12.09 20.07
C ARG A 662 57.47 11.97 19.50
N VAL A 663 58.47 11.66 20.34
CA VAL A 663 59.90 11.61 19.97
C VAL A 663 60.20 10.76 18.73
N PHE A 664 59.46 9.68 18.51
CA PHE A 664 59.66 8.76 17.38
C PHE A 664 58.96 9.19 16.08
N THR A 665 58.43 10.41 16.02
CA THR A 665 57.77 10.98 14.84
C THR A 665 58.53 12.18 14.22
N PRO A 666 59.88 12.17 14.08
CA PRO A 666 60.53 13.24 13.34
C PRO A 666 60.05 13.18 11.88
N ARG A 667 59.66 14.34 11.33
CA ARG A 667 59.29 14.41 9.91
C ARG A 667 60.51 14.03 9.06
N LEU A 668 60.27 13.27 7.99
CA LEU A 668 61.23 13.22 6.89
C LEU A 668 61.48 14.66 6.41
N PRO A 669 62.75 15.09 6.28
CA PRO A 669 63.07 16.37 5.67
C PRO A 669 62.42 16.43 4.29
N VAL A 670 61.77 17.55 3.97
CA VAL A 670 61.29 17.78 2.61
C VAL A 670 62.52 17.78 1.70
N ALA A 671 62.56 16.88 0.72
CA ALA A 671 63.64 16.88 -0.27
C ALA A 671 63.68 18.27 -0.90
N THR A 672 64.81 18.98 -0.74
CA THR A 672 65.00 20.28 -1.39
C THR A 672 64.77 20.08 -2.88
N SER A 673 63.75 20.75 -3.43
CA SER A 673 63.45 20.77 -4.85
C SER A 673 64.74 20.96 -5.61
N ALA A 674 65.15 19.95 -6.38
CA ALA A 674 66.35 20.03 -7.19
C ALA A 674 66.27 21.28 -8.06
N ASN A 675 67.24 22.17 -7.87
CA ASN A 675 67.47 23.32 -8.70
C ASN A 675 67.47 22.93 -10.18
N THR A 676 66.88 23.82 -10.98
CA THR A 676 67.24 24.07 -12.38
C THR A 676 67.22 22.86 -13.30
N ARG A 677 66.10 22.72 -14.02
CA ARG A 677 66.06 22.06 -15.34
C ARG A 677 67.08 22.77 -16.26
N PRO A 678 68.14 22.12 -16.75
CA PRO A 678 68.88 22.66 -17.88
C PRO A 678 68.02 22.46 -19.13
N VAL A 679 67.98 23.49 -19.97
CA VAL A 679 67.39 23.45 -21.31
C VAL A 679 68.07 22.36 -22.14
N ALA A 680 67.27 21.70 -22.99
CA ALA A 680 67.62 20.56 -23.80
C ALA A 680 68.77 20.81 -24.79
N ALA A 681 69.51 19.74 -25.09
CA ALA A 681 70.02 19.48 -26.43
C ALA A 681 70.20 17.97 -26.63
N GLY A 682 69.50 17.42 -27.63
CA GLY A 682 70.02 16.40 -28.54
C GLY A 682 70.30 14.98 -28.01
N GLU A 683 69.50 14.05 -28.55
CA GLU A 683 69.91 12.70 -28.99
C GLU A 683 70.35 11.63 -27.96
N GLY A 684 69.52 10.57 -27.91
CA GLY A 684 70.00 9.21 -28.12
C GLY A 684 70.40 8.40 -26.88
N GLY A 685 69.59 7.37 -26.56
CA GLY A 685 70.04 6.24 -25.76
C GLY A 685 68.94 5.62 -24.90
N GLN A 686 68.53 4.41 -25.29
CA GLN A 686 67.52 3.57 -24.64
C GLN A 686 67.70 3.40 -23.11
N LEU A 687 66.61 3.57 -22.36
CA LEU A 687 65.78 2.47 -21.85
C LEU A 687 64.33 2.94 -21.70
#